data_AF-A0A2E1BLU9-F1
#
_entry.id   AF-A0A2E1BLU9-F1
#
_cell.length_a   1.000
_cell.length_b   1.000
_cell.length_c   1.000
_cell.angle_alpha   90.00
_cell.angle_beta   90.00
_cell.angle_gamma   90.00
#
_symmetry.space_group_name_H-M   'P 1'
#
loop_
_entity.id
_entity.type
_entity.pdbx_description
1 polymer ?
#
loop_
_entity_poly.entity_id
_entity_poly.type
_entity_poly.pdbx_seq_one_letter_code
_entity_poly.pdbx_strand_id
1 'polypeptide(L)'
;MLETKKRDISYQPAGQFEETRFEKIHNVIFESSDEASLQVAEEIANLIRDKQSKGETCVLGLATGSSPIRVYEELVRMHREEGLSFKNVITFNLDEYLPMEKDNRQSYHHFMHEHLFNHVDIDPENINIPDGMVPPEKTKEYCLSYEKKIKDAGGIDFQLLGIGRTGHIGFNEPGSHYNSGTRVITLDHITRVDAGPAFLGIDNVPRKAITMGIATVRSARRIVLLAWGQNKADIIKKTIEGEISSEVPATYLQEHDNCTFVLDEAAGSELTRNKTPWLVDESLEWTEPLTAKAVVWLCSKTDKSILRLTDKDYNDNGMSGLLTQEDSYDLNIRMFNRLQHTITGWPGGKPNADDTKRPERAEPAKKRVIIFSPHPDDDVISMGGTFDRLVQQGHEVHVAYQTSGNIAVSDKDALRYAEIANTIAPSKEAQAIIDAIKAKKDSSIDPIEVRKLKGYIRRGESYAATRYLGLDDRYVHFLDLPFYETGTIKKKSLSEEDYQIMVDIIKKVKPHQIYAAGDLADPHGTHKVCLDAVLEAVKRLKKEPFMNDCWLWLYRGAWHEWDIDQIEMAVPMSPDQVLRKRNAIFCHQSQKDGVMFQGNDSREFWMRAEERNKETAEWYNKLGLADYAAMEAFVRYHF
;
A
#
# COMPACT_ATOMS: atom_id res chain seq x y z
N MET A 1 9.79 -26.67 -4.83
CA MET A 1 10.51 -25.66 -4.05
C MET A 1 11.53 -25.06 -4.99
N LEU A 2 11.30 -23.83 -5.45
CA LEU A 2 12.35 -23.05 -6.10
C LEU A 2 13.28 -22.61 -4.97
N GLU A 3 14.56 -22.98 -5.01
CA GLU A 3 15.57 -22.39 -4.13
C GLU A 3 15.61 -20.90 -4.42
N THR A 4 14.97 -20.10 -3.56
CA THR A 4 15.14 -18.65 -3.56
C THR A 4 16.61 -18.37 -3.27
N LYS A 5 17.28 -17.73 -4.22
CA LYS A 5 18.67 -17.29 -4.10
C LYS A 5 18.72 -16.32 -2.91
N LYS A 6 19.22 -16.77 -1.74
CA LYS A 6 19.34 -15.91 -0.56
C LYS A 6 20.13 -14.65 -0.91
N ARG A 7 19.47 -13.49 -0.93
CA ARG A 7 20.15 -12.19 -1.10
C ARG A 7 20.77 -11.81 0.25
N ASP A 8 22.07 -11.53 0.23
CA ASP A 8 22.81 -11.11 1.42
C ASP A 8 22.44 -9.66 1.79
N ILE A 9 22.14 -9.43 3.07
CA ILE A 9 21.82 -8.11 3.64
C ILE A 9 22.95 -7.54 4.51
N SER A 10 24.09 -8.25 4.56
CA SER A 10 25.31 -7.78 5.23
C SER A 10 25.73 -6.43 4.68
N TYR A 11 26.20 -5.56 5.57
CA TYR A 11 26.57 -4.21 5.18
C TYR A 11 27.71 -4.22 4.14
N GLN A 12 27.52 -3.44 3.09
CA GLN A 12 28.55 -3.14 2.09
C GLN A 12 28.65 -1.62 1.92
N PRO A 13 29.81 -1.04 1.57
CA PRO A 13 29.89 0.39 1.32
C PRO A 13 28.96 0.81 0.18
N ALA A 14 28.25 1.92 0.36
CA ALA A 14 27.31 2.45 -0.64
C ALA A 14 28.04 3.17 -1.79
N GLY A 15 27.38 3.27 -2.94
CA GLY A 15 27.82 4.10 -4.05
C GLY A 15 29.15 3.72 -4.70
N GLN A 16 29.59 2.47 -4.57
CA GLN A 16 30.86 2.01 -5.15
C GLN A 16 30.81 1.76 -6.66
N PHE A 17 29.62 1.53 -7.21
CA PHE A 17 29.42 1.22 -8.63
C PHE A 17 28.73 2.38 -9.33
N GLU A 18 28.91 2.50 -10.64
CA GLU A 18 28.28 3.58 -11.43
C GLU A 18 26.74 3.56 -11.27
N GLU A 19 26.15 2.36 -11.29
CA GLU A 19 24.72 2.14 -11.07
C GLU A 19 24.21 2.68 -9.73
N THR A 20 25.03 2.65 -8.68
CA THR A 20 24.66 3.05 -7.32
C THR A 20 25.27 4.38 -6.89
N ARG A 21 25.94 5.11 -7.78
CA ARG A 21 26.75 6.30 -7.47
C ARG A 21 26.06 7.42 -6.67
N PHE A 22 24.73 7.48 -6.70
CA PHE A 22 23.93 8.47 -5.96
C PHE A 22 23.53 7.99 -4.57
N GLU A 23 23.67 6.70 -4.28
CA GLU A 23 23.27 6.10 -3.02
C GLU A 23 24.35 6.32 -1.96
N LYS A 24 23.97 7.01 -0.87
CA LYS A 24 24.85 7.34 0.25
C LYS A 24 24.78 6.34 1.41
N ILE A 25 23.90 5.34 1.31
CA ILE A 25 23.74 4.28 2.30
C ILE A 25 23.40 2.95 1.63
N HIS A 26 23.91 1.87 2.22
CA HIS A 26 23.71 0.53 1.69
C HIS A 26 22.23 0.15 1.74
N ASN A 27 21.75 -0.38 0.63
CA ASN A 27 20.38 -0.83 0.51
C ASN A 27 20.28 -2.07 -0.36
N VAL A 28 19.32 -2.93 -0.04
CA VAL A 28 19.01 -4.16 -0.75
C VAL A 28 17.51 -4.16 -1.06
N ILE A 29 17.18 -4.33 -2.34
CA ILE A 29 15.81 -4.42 -2.81
C ILE A 29 15.46 -5.89 -2.99
N PHE A 30 14.28 -6.30 -2.53
CA PHE A 30 13.70 -7.62 -2.71
C PHE A 30 12.44 -7.56 -3.56
N GLU A 31 12.12 -8.65 -4.25
CA GLU A 31 10.87 -8.78 -5.02
C GLU A 31 9.64 -8.81 -4.10
N SER A 32 9.80 -9.31 -2.87
CA SER A 32 8.74 -9.41 -1.88
C SER A 32 9.24 -9.02 -0.49
N SER A 33 8.41 -8.27 0.24
CA SER A 33 8.62 -7.98 1.66
C SER A 33 8.67 -9.26 2.51
N ASP A 34 8.03 -10.35 2.07
CA ASP A 34 8.07 -11.63 2.79
C ASP A 34 9.47 -12.23 2.73
N GLU A 35 10.08 -12.32 1.56
CA GLU A 35 11.44 -12.85 1.39
C GLU A 35 12.44 -12.01 2.19
N ALA A 36 12.33 -10.68 2.09
CA ALA A 36 13.13 -9.74 2.85
C ALA A 36 12.99 -9.97 4.37
N SER A 37 11.77 -10.16 4.86
CA SER A 37 11.49 -10.38 6.27
C SER A 37 12.09 -11.69 6.78
N LEU A 38 12.08 -12.75 5.97
CA LEU A 38 12.72 -14.02 6.29
C LEU A 38 14.24 -13.87 6.44
N GLN A 39 14.89 -13.12 5.54
CA GLN A 39 16.34 -12.86 5.63
C GLN A 39 16.72 -12.06 6.88
N VAL A 40 15.92 -11.04 7.22
CA VAL A 40 16.14 -10.22 8.42
C VAL A 40 15.94 -11.06 9.69
N ALA A 41 14.93 -11.92 9.74
CA ALA A 41 14.72 -12.85 10.85
C ALA A 41 15.88 -13.84 11.00
N GLU A 42 16.42 -14.34 9.88
CA GLU A 42 17.59 -15.22 9.87
C GLU A 42 18.85 -14.50 10.41
N GLU A 43 19.11 -13.23 10.04
CA GLU A 43 20.22 -12.44 10.60
C GLU A 43 20.09 -12.27 12.12
N ILE A 44 18.90 -11.91 12.62
CA ILE A 44 18.62 -11.78 14.06
C ILE A 44 18.81 -13.12 14.78
N ALA A 45 18.26 -14.21 14.24
CA ALA A 45 18.38 -15.54 14.83
C ALA A 45 19.85 -15.99 14.90
N ASN A 46 20.64 -15.72 13.86
CA ASN A 46 22.05 -16.04 13.82
C ASN A 46 22.86 -15.23 14.85
N LEU A 47 22.54 -13.95 15.04
CA LEU A 47 23.14 -13.13 16.09
C LEU A 47 22.82 -13.68 17.49
N ILE A 48 21.57 -14.06 17.75
CA ILE A 48 21.16 -14.66 19.02
C ILE A 48 21.95 -15.95 19.28
N ARG A 49 22.03 -16.84 18.28
CA ARG A 49 22.78 -18.10 18.37
C ARG A 49 24.27 -17.87 18.60
N ASP A 50 24.89 -16.93 17.89
CA ASP A 50 26.31 -16.58 18.05
C ASP A 50 26.61 -16.06 19.46
N LYS A 51 25.82 -15.09 19.94
CA LYS A 51 25.93 -14.55 21.31
C LYS A 51 25.74 -15.63 22.36
N GLN A 52 24.72 -16.47 22.19
CA GLN A 52 24.45 -17.59 23.09
C GLN A 52 25.61 -18.60 23.12
N SER A 53 26.22 -18.90 21.98
CA SER A 53 27.38 -19.81 21.89
C SER A 53 28.61 -19.28 22.65
N LYS A 54 28.71 -17.95 22.79
CA LYS A 54 29.77 -17.25 23.54
C LYS A 54 29.41 -17.02 25.01
N GLY A 55 28.21 -17.40 25.44
CA GLY A 55 27.70 -17.09 26.78
C GLY A 55 27.44 -15.60 27.00
N GLU A 56 27.27 -14.84 25.92
CA GLU A 56 26.97 -13.41 25.95
C GLU A 56 25.46 -13.15 25.84
N THR A 57 25.02 -12.04 26.43
CA THR A 57 23.67 -11.52 26.22
C THR A 57 23.57 -10.87 24.85
N CYS A 58 22.46 -11.13 24.15
CA CYS A 58 22.13 -10.46 22.89
C CYS A 58 21.17 -9.30 23.16
N VAL A 59 21.55 -8.07 22.82
CA VAL A 59 20.73 -6.88 23.05
C VAL A 59 20.08 -6.41 21.75
N LEU A 60 18.75 -6.48 21.67
CA LEU A 60 17.97 -6.15 20.48
C LEU A 60 17.17 -4.85 20.67
N GLY A 61 17.31 -3.92 19.73
CA GLY A 61 16.43 -2.78 19.56
C GLY A 61 15.28 -3.16 18.61
N LEU A 62 14.02 -3.00 19.06
CA LEU A 62 12.84 -3.46 18.32
C LEU A 62 11.91 -2.31 17.93
N ALA A 63 11.36 -2.42 16.72
CA ALA A 63 10.38 -1.48 16.16
C ALA A 63 8.96 -2.06 16.23
N THR A 64 7.96 -1.19 16.16
CA THR A 64 6.55 -1.57 16.01
C THR A 64 6.03 -1.21 14.61
N GLY A 65 4.73 -1.32 14.39
CA GLY A 65 4.08 -1.03 13.11
C GLY A 65 3.98 -2.26 12.19
N SER A 66 3.51 -2.07 10.96
CA SER A 66 3.24 -3.16 10.03
C SER A 66 4.51 -3.82 9.49
N SER A 67 5.57 -3.05 9.24
CA SER A 67 6.79 -3.54 8.60
C SER A 67 7.48 -4.72 9.29
N PRO A 68 7.67 -4.74 10.63
CA PRO A 68 8.37 -5.83 11.31
C PRO A 68 7.51 -7.07 11.64
N ILE A 69 6.18 -7.04 11.40
CA ILE A 69 5.28 -8.14 11.81
C ILE A 69 5.76 -9.49 11.26
N ARG A 70 6.08 -9.55 9.95
CA ARG A 70 6.51 -10.79 9.31
C ARG A 70 7.85 -11.31 9.84
N VAL A 71 8.76 -10.41 10.23
CA VAL A 71 10.02 -10.76 10.91
C VAL A 71 9.73 -11.44 12.25
N TYR A 72 8.81 -10.88 13.04
CA TYR A 72 8.42 -11.47 14.33
C TYR A 72 7.75 -12.83 14.19
N GLU A 73 6.83 -12.97 13.24
CA GLU A 73 6.19 -14.26 12.94
C GLU A 73 7.23 -15.34 12.61
N GLU A 74 8.25 -14.99 11.82
CA GLU A 74 9.30 -15.93 11.45
C GLU A 74 10.21 -16.28 12.63
N LEU A 75 10.59 -15.30 13.47
CA LEU A 75 11.32 -15.57 14.72
C LEU A 75 10.55 -16.50 15.67
N VAL A 76 9.23 -16.33 15.76
CA VAL A 76 8.33 -17.22 16.52
C VAL A 76 8.32 -18.62 15.92
N ARG A 77 8.27 -18.75 14.58
CA ARG A 77 8.37 -20.04 13.90
C ARG A 77 9.71 -20.72 14.21
N MET A 78 10.84 -20.01 14.07
CA MET A 78 12.17 -20.53 14.39
C MET A 78 12.30 -20.95 15.87
N HIS A 79 11.68 -20.23 16.81
CA HIS A 79 11.63 -20.65 18.22
C HIS A 79 10.90 -21.99 18.38
N ARG A 80 9.70 -22.11 17.80
CA ARG A 80 8.84 -23.30 17.95
C ARG A 80 9.36 -24.52 17.22
N GLU A 81 9.96 -24.34 16.05
CA GLU A 81 10.29 -25.42 15.11
C GLU A 81 11.79 -25.74 15.05
N GLU A 82 12.67 -24.75 15.29
CA GLU A 82 14.12 -24.89 15.15
C GLU A 82 14.89 -24.75 16.47
N GLY A 83 14.19 -24.46 17.58
CA GLY A 83 14.79 -24.36 18.91
C GLY A 83 15.60 -23.07 19.15
N LEU A 84 15.33 -21.98 18.42
CA LEU A 84 15.87 -20.66 18.73
C LEU A 84 15.43 -20.21 20.12
N SER A 85 16.34 -19.87 21.04
CA SER A 85 16.03 -19.50 22.43
C SER A 85 16.22 -18.00 22.66
N PHE A 86 15.28 -17.37 23.36
CA PHE A 86 15.32 -15.95 23.73
C PHE A 86 15.74 -15.71 25.20
N LYS A 87 16.12 -16.75 25.94
CA LYS A 87 16.50 -16.65 27.36
C LYS A 87 17.68 -15.70 27.63
N ASN A 88 18.62 -15.59 26.70
CA ASN A 88 19.78 -14.67 26.81
C ASN A 88 19.58 -13.38 26.01
N VAL A 89 18.34 -13.02 25.67
CA VAL A 89 18.01 -11.82 24.91
C VAL A 89 17.47 -10.74 25.85
N ILE A 90 17.97 -9.51 25.69
CA ILE A 90 17.40 -8.29 26.27
C ILE A 90 16.87 -7.42 25.14
N THR A 91 15.65 -6.90 25.27
CA THR A 91 15.03 -6.06 24.24
C THR A 91 14.77 -4.65 24.73
N PHE A 92 14.94 -3.68 23.83
CA PHE A 92 14.56 -2.28 24.00
C PHE A 92 13.68 -1.84 22.83
N ASN A 93 12.44 -1.46 23.10
CA ASN A 93 11.58 -0.85 22.09
C ASN A 93 11.90 0.63 21.91
N LEU A 94 11.71 1.12 20.68
CA LEU A 94 11.97 2.51 20.30
C LEU A 94 11.09 3.50 21.07
N ASP A 95 9.82 3.19 21.26
CA ASP A 95 8.82 4.16 21.68
C ASP A 95 7.58 3.56 22.36
N GLU A 96 6.78 4.44 22.97
CA GLU A 96 5.40 4.21 23.41
C GLU A 96 4.61 5.54 23.44
N TYR A 97 3.32 5.49 23.18
CA TYR A 97 2.43 6.67 23.25
C TYR A 97 2.31 7.21 24.69
N LEU A 98 1.98 8.52 24.83
CA LEU A 98 1.85 9.19 26.13
C LEU A 98 0.63 10.13 26.15
N PRO A 99 -0.41 9.88 26.98
CA PRO A 99 -0.58 8.71 27.84
C PRO A 99 -0.98 7.44 27.06
N MET A 100 -0.58 6.27 27.55
CA MET A 100 -0.99 4.97 27.02
C MET A 100 -0.94 3.88 28.08
N GLU A 101 -2.08 3.25 28.34
CA GLU A 101 -2.18 2.08 29.23
C GLU A 101 -1.70 0.81 28.53
N LYS A 102 -1.07 -0.09 29.27
CA LYS A 102 -0.47 -1.32 28.71
C LYS A 102 -1.47 -2.34 28.18
N ASP A 103 -2.70 -2.32 28.71
CA ASP A 103 -3.81 -3.19 28.30
C ASP A 103 -4.59 -2.60 27.11
N ASN A 104 -4.31 -1.35 26.74
CA ASN A 104 -4.87 -0.73 25.56
C ASN A 104 -4.37 -1.45 24.31
N ARG A 105 -5.29 -1.82 23.42
CA ARG A 105 -4.99 -2.56 22.17
C ARG A 105 -4.08 -1.79 21.21
N GLN A 106 -4.11 -0.47 21.27
CA GLN A 106 -3.26 0.40 20.46
C GLN A 106 -1.89 0.68 21.09
N SER A 107 -1.61 0.16 22.30
CA SER A 107 -0.30 0.31 22.94
C SER A 107 0.77 -0.54 22.24
N TYR A 108 2.00 -0.03 22.21
CA TYR A 108 3.14 -0.78 21.69
C TYR A 108 3.52 -1.92 22.62
N HIS A 109 3.21 -1.82 23.92
CA HIS A 109 3.22 -2.94 24.84
C HIS A 109 2.31 -4.09 24.35
N HIS A 110 1.03 -3.83 24.08
CA HIS A 110 0.11 -4.85 23.59
C HIS A 110 0.58 -5.44 22.26
N PHE A 111 1.00 -4.58 21.32
CA PHE A 111 1.52 -5.00 20.02
C PHE A 111 2.67 -6.00 20.13
N MET A 112 3.70 -5.70 20.94
CA MET A 112 4.86 -6.57 21.07
C MET A 112 4.53 -7.91 21.75
N HIS A 113 3.61 -7.90 22.72
CA HIS A 113 3.12 -9.13 23.34
C HIS A 113 2.29 -9.98 22.39
N GLU A 114 1.45 -9.36 21.55
CA GLU A 114 0.66 -10.07 20.54
C GLU A 114 1.56 -10.73 19.49
N HIS A 115 2.59 -10.04 19.02
CA HIS A 115 3.38 -10.47 17.86
C HIS A 115 4.64 -11.28 18.20
N LEU A 116 5.23 -11.09 19.38
CA LEU A 116 6.51 -11.74 19.73
C LEU A 116 6.51 -12.31 21.15
N PHE A 117 6.40 -11.47 22.18
CA PHE A 117 6.81 -11.85 23.54
C PHE A 117 5.97 -12.96 24.18
N ASN A 118 4.68 -13.09 23.84
CA ASN A 118 3.85 -14.19 24.36
C ASN A 118 4.13 -15.55 23.68
N HIS A 119 5.00 -15.58 22.66
CA HIS A 119 5.21 -16.76 21.81
C HIS A 119 6.64 -17.30 21.86
N VAL A 120 7.53 -16.67 22.64
CA VAL A 120 8.94 -17.04 22.83
C VAL A 120 9.30 -17.15 24.32
N ASP A 121 10.45 -17.74 24.63
CA ASP A 121 10.92 -18.00 26.00
C ASP A 121 11.81 -16.87 26.57
N ILE A 122 11.52 -15.61 26.21
CA ILE A 122 12.20 -14.44 26.78
C ILE A 122 11.80 -14.23 28.24
N ASP A 123 12.75 -13.82 29.08
CA ASP A 123 12.45 -13.44 30.46
C ASP A 123 11.70 -12.08 30.48
N PRO A 124 10.53 -11.97 31.15
CA PRO A 124 9.81 -10.70 31.27
C PRO A 124 10.65 -9.53 31.80
N GLU A 125 11.65 -9.78 32.66
CA GLU A 125 12.53 -8.72 33.18
C GLU A 125 13.47 -8.14 32.12
N ASN A 126 13.71 -8.89 31.05
CA ASN A 126 14.53 -8.49 29.91
C ASN A 126 13.77 -7.69 28.85
N ILE A 127 12.45 -7.53 29.00
CA ILE A 127 11.60 -6.75 28.10
C ILE A 127 11.58 -5.29 28.56
N ASN A 128 12.14 -4.38 27.77
CA ASN A 128 12.10 -2.94 28.05
C ASN A 128 11.29 -2.22 26.96
N ILE A 129 10.13 -1.68 27.35
CA ILE A 129 9.27 -0.82 26.53
C ILE A 129 9.09 0.49 27.30
N PRO A 130 9.14 1.67 26.66
CA PRO A 130 8.86 2.93 27.34
C PRO A 130 7.48 2.91 28.01
N ASP A 131 7.38 3.50 29.19
CA ASP A 131 6.17 3.50 29.99
C ASP A 131 5.29 4.69 29.59
N GLY A 132 4.18 4.37 28.92
CA GLY A 132 3.20 5.34 28.46
C GLY A 132 2.40 6.03 29.57
N MET A 133 2.58 5.69 30.84
CA MET A 133 1.87 6.30 31.98
C MET A 133 2.78 7.12 32.90
N VAL A 134 4.02 7.41 32.48
CA VAL A 134 4.96 8.21 33.26
C VAL A 134 4.41 9.62 33.50
N PRO A 135 4.34 10.10 34.77
CA PRO A 135 3.90 11.45 35.06
C PRO A 135 4.82 12.52 34.43
N PRO A 136 4.27 13.64 33.91
CA PRO A 136 5.04 14.68 33.24
C PRO A 136 6.30 15.13 34.00
N GLU A 137 6.21 15.28 35.32
CA GLU A 137 7.28 15.71 36.21
C GLU A 137 8.43 14.69 36.38
N LYS A 138 8.17 13.40 36.11
CA LYS A 138 9.17 12.30 36.20
C LYS A 138 9.75 11.90 34.85
N THR A 139 9.17 12.38 33.76
CA THR A 139 9.56 12.04 32.39
C THR A 139 11.06 12.15 32.14
N LYS A 140 11.70 13.25 32.55
CA LYS A 140 13.13 13.47 32.29
C LYS A 140 14.01 12.42 32.98
N GLU A 141 13.71 12.13 34.24
CA GLU A 141 14.42 11.11 35.02
C GLU A 141 14.18 9.72 34.42
N TYR A 142 12.94 9.41 34.03
CA TYR A 142 12.58 8.17 33.36
C TYR A 142 13.39 7.96 32.07
N CYS A 143 13.43 8.94 31.17
CA CYS A 143 14.19 8.85 29.93
C CYS A 143 15.69 8.63 30.17
N LEU A 144 16.27 9.33 31.16
CA LEU A 144 17.68 9.12 31.54
C LEU A 144 17.92 7.71 32.11
N SER A 145 16.96 7.16 32.85
CA SER A 145 17.04 5.79 33.36
C SER A 145 16.97 4.75 32.23
N TYR A 146 16.18 5.02 31.19
CA TYR A 146 16.06 4.17 30.01
C TYR A 146 17.39 4.12 29.22
N GLU A 147 17.99 5.29 28.98
CA GLU A 147 19.34 5.40 28.40
C GLU A 147 20.40 4.66 29.22
N LYS A 148 20.32 4.77 30.55
CA LYS A 148 21.25 4.08 31.44
C LYS A 148 21.10 2.57 31.33
N LYS A 149 19.86 2.04 31.30
CA LYS A 149 19.61 0.60 31.13
C LYS A 149 20.22 0.06 29.83
N ILE A 150 20.13 0.80 28.73
CA ILE A 150 20.75 0.41 27.45
C ILE A 150 22.27 0.30 27.60
N LYS A 151 22.90 1.27 28.27
CA LYS A 151 24.35 1.26 28.51
C LYS A 151 24.77 0.14 29.46
N ASP A 152 24.02 -0.07 30.54
CA ASP A 152 24.27 -1.11 31.54
C ASP A 152 24.13 -2.52 30.92
N ALA A 153 23.29 -2.68 29.89
CA ALA A 153 23.17 -3.92 29.10
C ALA A 153 24.31 -4.13 28.10
N GLY A 154 25.24 -3.17 27.94
CA GLY A 154 26.37 -3.25 27.02
C GLY A 154 26.15 -2.62 25.64
N GLY A 155 25.07 -1.85 25.46
CA GLY A 155 24.66 -1.25 24.19
C GLY A 155 23.87 -2.20 23.29
N ILE A 156 23.24 -1.66 22.26
CA ILE A 156 22.38 -2.43 21.34
C ILE A 156 23.25 -3.16 20.31
N ASP A 157 23.13 -4.49 20.22
CA ASP A 157 23.82 -5.29 19.20
C ASP A 157 23.18 -5.10 17.82
N PHE A 158 21.84 -5.15 17.77
CA PHE A 158 21.08 -5.05 16.54
C PHE A 158 19.84 -4.18 16.76
N GLN A 159 19.65 -3.18 15.92
CA GLN A 159 18.48 -2.30 15.93
C GLN A 159 17.66 -2.52 14.66
N LEU A 160 16.45 -3.04 14.84
CA LEU A 160 15.43 -3.09 13.80
C LEU A 160 14.69 -1.75 13.76
N LEU A 161 14.53 -1.17 12.59
CA LEU A 161 13.82 0.08 12.36
C LEU A 161 12.76 -0.07 11.26
N GLY A 162 11.71 0.73 11.34
CA GLY A 162 10.88 1.11 10.20
C GLY A 162 11.04 2.60 9.90
N ILE A 163 10.52 3.05 8.77
CA ILE A 163 10.54 4.46 8.36
C ILE A 163 9.12 5.02 8.15
N GLY A 164 8.86 6.19 8.73
CA GLY A 164 7.67 6.99 8.48
C GLY A 164 7.68 7.66 7.11
N ARG A 165 6.52 8.13 6.62
CA ARG A 165 6.47 8.90 5.35
C ARG A 165 7.16 10.26 5.45
N THR A 166 7.35 10.76 6.66
CA THR A 166 8.13 11.98 6.96
C THR A 166 9.62 11.71 7.17
N GLY A 167 10.05 10.44 7.06
CA GLY A 167 11.44 10.05 7.29
C GLY A 167 11.79 9.93 8.77
N HIS A 168 10.78 9.90 9.65
CA HIS A 168 10.99 9.59 11.06
C HIS A 168 11.41 8.13 11.27
N ILE A 169 12.22 7.91 12.30
CA ILE A 169 12.56 6.58 12.85
C ILE A 169 12.16 6.56 14.33
N GLY A 170 11.36 5.57 14.73
CA GLY A 170 10.53 5.70 15.94
C GLY A 170 9.66 6.97 15.85
N PHE A 171 9.48 7.72 16.95
CA PHE A 171 8.86 9.05 16.89
C PHE A 171 9.86 10.21 16.76
N ASN A 172 11.05 9.99 16.18
CA ASN A 172 11.95 11.09 15.85
C ASN A 172 11.42 11.85 14.62
N GLU A 173 10.48 12.78 14.86
CA GLU A 173 9.82 13.61 13.85
C GLU A 173 10.77 14.62 13.17
N PRO A 174 10.39 15.18 12.00
CA PRO A 174 11.09 16.31 11.39
C PRO A 174 11.45 17.40 12.39
N GLY A 175 12.68 17.89 12.32
CA GLY A 175 13.29 18.80 13.29
C GLY A 175 14.05 18.10 14.43
N SER A 176 14.01 16.76 14.50
CA SER A 176 14.78 16.00 15.50
C SER A 176 16.29 16.18 15.34
N HIS A 177 16.97 16.40 16.47
CA HIS A 177 18.42 16.64 16.48
C HIS A 177 19.22 15.34 16.42
N TYR A 178 20.35 15.39 15.72
CA TYR A 178 21.32 14.29 15.62
C TYR A 178 21.79 13.75 16.99
N ASN A 179 22.06 14.64 17.95
CA ASN A 179 22.55 14.28 19.29
C ASN A 179 21.42 13.96 20.30
N SER A 180 20.19 13.74 19.83
CA SER A 180 19.05 13.50 20.72
C SER A 180 19.16 12.14 21.40
N GLY A 181 18.91 12.12 22.71
CA GLY A 181 18.65 10.89 23.48
C GLY A 181 17.15 10.65 23.65
N THR A 182 16.80 9.65 24.47
CA THR A 182 15.43 9.30 24.82
C THR A 182 14.70 10.51 25.42
N ARG A 183 13.50 10.83 24.92
CA ARG A 183 12.75 12.02 25.29
C ARG A 183 11.26 11.87 25.03
N VAL A 184 10.47 12.77 25.61
CA VAL A 184 9.10 13.02 25.14
C VAL A 184 9.13 13.90 23.91
N ILE A 185 8.29 13.53 22.94
CA ILE A 185 8.09 14.27 21.70
C ILE A 185 6.60 14.50 21.48
N THR A 186 6.28 15.62 20.85
CA THR A 186 4.95 15.88 20.31
C THR A 186 4.89 15.25 18.92
N LEU A 187 3.86 14.44 18.67
CA LEU A 187 3.72 13.75 17.38
C LEU A 187 3.38 14.73 16.28
N ASP A 188 3.97 14.52 15.11
CA ASP A 188 3.64 15.30 13.92
C ASP A 188 2.19 15.01 13.48
N HIS A 189 1.56 15.98 12.81
CA HIS A 189 0.21 15.80 12.30
C HIS A 189 0.12 14.60 11.36
N ILE A 190 1.09 14.43 10.45
CA ILE A 190 1.13 13.35 9.48
C ILE A 190 1.25 11.99 10.18
N THR A 191 2.09 11.89 11.22
CA THR A 191 2.21 10.67 12.03
C THR A 191 0.90 10.32 12.73
N ARG A 192 0.17 11.33 13.24
CA ARG A 192 -1.16 11.10 13.83
C ARG A 192 -2.20 10.70 12.79
N VAL A 193 -2.14 11.22 11.57
CA VAL A 193 -3.01 10.79 10.47
C VAL A 193 -2.73 9.32 10.11
N ASP A 194 -1.45 8.94 9.97
CA ASP A 194 -1.06 7.55 9.65
C ASP A 194 -1.46 6.56 10.76
N ALA A 195 -1.45 6.98 12.03
CA ALA A 195 -1.93 6.17 13.15
C ALA A 195 -3.46 6.16 13.28
N GLY A 196 -4.15 7.19 12.77
CA GLY A 196 -5.60 7.39 12.91
C GLY A 196 -6.47 6.16 12.65
N PRO A 197 -6.24 5.38 11.56
CA PRO A 197 -6.97 4.15 11.30
C PRO A 197 -6.93 3.14 12.45
N ALA A 198 -5.79 2.97 13.12
CA ALA A 198 -5.65 2.05 14.27
C ALA A 198 -6.40 2.55 15.52
N PHE A 199 -6.61 3.86 15.61
CA PHE A 199 -7.28 4.54 16.73
C PHE A 199 -8.75 4.87 16.45
N LEU A 200 -9.32 4.40 15.32
CA LEU A 200 -10.69 4.71 14.90
C LEU A 200 -10.94 6.23 14.74
N GLY A 201 -9.90 6.96 14.33
CA GLY A 201 -9.94 8.40 14.12
C GLY A 201 -8.72 9.12 14.70
N ILE A 202 -8.31 10.22 14.05
CA ILE A 202 -7.15 11.02 14.46
C ILE A 202 -7.31 11.63 15.86
N ASP A 203 -8.53 11.96 16.28
CA ASP A 203 -8.81 12.59 17.57
C ASP A 203 -8.50 11.67 18.76
N ASN A 204 -8.54 10.35 18.53
CA ASN A 204 -8.21 9.34 19.52
C ASN A 204 -6.70 9.06 19.61
N VAL A 205 -5.90 9.55 18.65
CA VAL A 205 -4.44 9.37 18.64
C VAL A 205 -3.80 10.32 19.66
N PRO A 206 -3.01 9.80 20.63
CA PRO A 206 -2.27 10.62 21.58
C PRO A 206 -1.43 11.69 20.90
N ARG A 207 -1.26 12.83 21.56
CA ARG A 207 -0.47 13.96 21.00
C ARG A 207 1.02 13.87 21.30
N LYS A 208 1.41 12.99 22.22
CA LYS A 208 2.79 12.84 22.67
C LYS A 208 3.16 11.36 22.71
N ALA A 209 4.47 11.10 22.69
CA ALA A 209 5.06 9.80 22.91
C ALA A 209 6.40 9.94 23.62
N ILE A 210 6.88 8.85 24.21
CA ILE A 210 8.28 8.69 24.61
C ILE A 210 8.97 7.94 23.48
N THR A 211 10.15 8.40 23.06
CA THR A 211 10.95 7.75 22.01
C THR A 211 12.43 7.79 22.34
N MET A 212 13.15 6.73 21.97
CA MET A 212 14.60 6.72 21.83
C MET A 212 15.02 7.82 20.86
N GLY A 213 16.13 8.49 21.16
CA GLY A 213 16.65 9.55 20.31
C GLY A 213 17.53 9.02 19.17
N ILE A 214 17.84 9.90 18.23
CA ILE A 214 18.68 9.58 17.06
C ILE A 214 20.08 9.10 17.50
N ALA A 215 20.68 9.73 18.51
CA ALA A 215 22.00 9.32 19.00
C ALA A 215 21.94 7.94 19.66
N THR A 216 20.85 7.64 20.37
CA THR A 216 20.63 6.32 20.99
C THR A 216 20.52 5.24 19.91
N VAL A 217 19.70 5.48 18.88
CA VAL A 217 19.53 4.56 17.75
C VAL A 217 20.84 4.33 17.00
N ARG A 218 21.57 5.40 16.70
CA ARG A 218 22.87 5.34 15.99
C ARG A 218 24.00 4.72 16.81
N SER A 219 23.80 4.51 18.11
CA SER A 219 24.80 3.82 18.96
C SER A 219 24.74 2.29 18.85
N ALA A 220 23.74 1.74 18.15
CA ALA A 220 23.65 0.31 17.90
C ALA A 220 24.82 -0.18 17.03
N ARG A 221 25.27 -1.43 17.23
CA ARG A 221 26.39 -1.99 16.45
C ARG A 221 26.00 -2.33 15.02
N ARG A 222 24.72 -2.63 14.81
CA ARG A 222 24.11 -3.01 13.54
C ARG A 222 22.71 -2.41 13.45
N ILE A 223 22.38 -1.78 12.32
CA ILE A 223 21.05 -1.21 12.09
C ILE A 223 20.47 -1.79 10.79
N VAL A 224 19.25 -2.31 10.86
CA VAL A 224 18.47 -2.73 9.69
C VAL A 224 17.16 -1.95 9.66
N LEU A 225 16.94 -1.21 8.58
CA LEU A 225 15.73 -0.43 8.37
C LEU A 225 14.86 -1.08 7.29
N LEU A 226 13.60 -1.35 7.62
CA LEU A 226 12.61 -1.94 6.73
C LEU A 226 11.71 -0.86 6.11
N ALA A 227 11.48 -0.92 4.79
CA ALA A 227 10.51 -0.07 4.13
C ALA A 227 9.80 -0.80 2.98
N TRP A 228 8.47 -0.90 3.10
CA TRP A 228 7.62 -1.62 2.16
C TRP A 228 6.62 -0.67 1.52
N GLY A 229 6.33 -0.89 0.24
CA GLY A 229 5.26 -0.23 -0.49
C GLY A 229 5.64 1.12 -1.11
N GLN A 230 4.88 1.46 -2.15
CA GLN A 230 5.06 2.66 -2.97
C GLN A 230 4.96 3.96 -2.17
N ASN A 231 4.14 3.98 -1.11
CA ASN A 231 3.95 5.13 -0.23
C ASN A 231 5.24 5.53 0.53
N LYS A 232 6.28 4.70 0.52
CA LYS A 232 7.61 4.99 1.08
C LYS A 232 8.64 5.42 0.02
N ALA A 233 8.34 5.30 -1.27
CA ALA A 233 9.35 5.47 -2.33
C ALA A 233 10.01 6.85 -2.32
N ASP A 234 9.22 7.92 -2.24
CA ASP A 234 9.74 9.30 -2.22
C ASP A 234 10.65 9.58 -1.03
N ILE A 235 10.27 9.10 0.16
CA ILE A 235 11.04 9.34 1.38
C ILE A 235 12.28 8.46 1.43
N ILE A 236 12.21 7.25 0.87
CA ILE A 236 13.36 6.37 0.70
C ILE A 236 14.39 7.01 -0.22
N LYS A 237 13.98 7.54 -1.38
CA LYS A 237 14.87 8.29 -2.26
C LYS A 237 15.55 9.45 -1.53
N LYS A 238 14.78 10.29 -0.83
CA LYS A 238 15.32 11.42 -0.05
C LYS A 238 16.31 10.95 1.02
N THR A 239 16.05 9.80 1.64
CA THR A 239 16.87 9.27 2.71
C THR A 239 18.16 8.62 2.21
N ILE A 240 18.11 7.94 1.06
CA ILE A 240 19.26 7.20 0.50
C ILE A 240 20.14 8.10 -0.36
N GLU A 241 19.57 8.98 -1.18
CA GLU A 241 20.30 9.79 -2.17
C GLU A 241 20.44 11.27 -1.75
N GLY A 242 19.58 11.75 -0.85
CA GLY A 242 19.54 13.15 -0.42
C GLY A 242 20.65 13.54 0.56
N GLU A 243 20.71 14.83 0.88
CA GLU A 243 21.61 15.34 1.92
C GLU A 243 21.08 15.07 3.33
N ILE A 244 22.01 14.96 4.28
CA ILE A 244 21.67 14.83 5.70
C ILE A 244 20.91 16.08 6.17
N SER A 245 19.74 15.87 6.76
CA SER A 245 18.85 16.95 7.18
C SER A 245 17.99 16.57 8.38
N SER A 246 17.77 17.52 9.29
CA SER A 246 16.80 17.36 10.40
C SER A 246 15.36 17.22 9.92
N GLU A 247 15.04 17.69 8.71
CA GLU A 247 13.71 17.54 8.12
C GLU A 247 13.40 16.10 7.72
N VAL A 248 14.43 15.27 7.52
CA VAL A 248 14.32 13.83 7.21
C VAL A 248 15.26 13.08 8.15
N PRO A 249 14.85 12.81 9.41
CA PRO A 249 15.75 12.28 10.44
C PRO A 249 16.43 10.95 10.10
N ALA A 250 15.81 10.10 9.27
CA ALA A 250 16.43 8.88 8.78
C ALA A 250 17.73 9.11 7.97
N THR A 251 17.93 10.30 7.39
CA THR A 251 19.18 10.65 6.70
C THR A 251 20.40 10.62 7.62
N TYR A 252 20.24 10.80 8.93
CA TYR A 252 21.35 10.67 9.88
C TYR A 252 21.93 9.25 9.94
N LEU A 253 21.21 8.24 9.45
CA LEU A 253 21.71 6.87 9.34
C LEU A 253 22.80 6.73 8.26
N GLN A 254 22.90 7.66 7.30
CA GLN A 254 23.97 7.69 6.28
C GLN A 254 25.37 7.70 6.91
N GLU A 255 25.52 8.25 8.11
CA GLU A 255 26.79 8.28 8.85
C GLU A 255 26.99 7.07 9.79
N HIS A 256 26.28 5.97 9.56
CA HIS A 256 26.41 4.76 10.35
C HIS A 256 27.19 3.69 9.59
N ASP A 257 28.31 3.22 10.17
CA ASP A 257 29.26 2.33 9.51
C ASP A 257 28.74 0.91 9.27
N ASN A 258 27.56 0.56 9.80
CA ASN A 258 26.96 -0.77 9.66
C ASN A 258 25.43 -0.71 9.59
N CYS A 259 24.90 0.00 8.59
CA CYS A 259 23.45 0.16 8.38
C CYS A 259 23.02 -0.33 6.99
N THR A 260 21.98 -1.17 6.93
CA THR A 260 21.37 -1.64 5.68
C THR A 260 19.90 -1.26 5.62
N PHE A 261 19.49 -0.67 4.50
CA PHE A 261 18.09 -0.41 4.18
C PHE A 261 17.56 -1.59 3.36
N VAL A 262 16.55 -2.28 3.87
CA VAL A 262 15.92 -3.42 3.21
C VAL A 262 14.57 -2.96 2.67
N LEU A 263 14.43 -3.04 1.34
CA LEU A 263 13.33 -2.45 0.58
C LEU A 263 12.61 -3.54 -0.23
N ASP A 264 11.34 -3.35 -0.52
CA ASP A 264 10.68 -4.02 -1.65
C ASP A 264 10.83 -3.18 -2.93
N GLU A 265 10.49 -3.75 -4.09
CA GLU A 265 10.56 -3.05 -5.38
C GLU A 265 9.77 -1.74 -5.38
N ALA A 266 8.62 -1.71 -4.71
CA ALA A 266 7.75 -0.54 -4.64
C ALA A 266 8.39 0.59 -3.81
N ALA A 267 8.97 0.30 -2.64
CA ALA A 267 9.67 1.30 -1.84
C ALA A 267 10.99 1.75 -2.48
N GLY A 268 11.61 0.91 -3.31
CA GLY A 268 12.81 1.27 -4.08
C GLY A 268 12.53 1.99 -5.40
N SER A 269 11.28 2.15 -5.82
CA SER A 269 10.93 2.51 -7.20
C SER A 269 11.45 3.89 -7.64
N GLU A 270 11.61 4.81 -6.71
CA GLU A 270 12.01 6.21 -6.96
C GLU A 270 13.54 6.42 -6.90
N LEU A 271 14.30 5.41 -6.47
CA LEU A 271 15.77 5.43 -6.54
C LEU A 271 16.22 5.61 -7.99
N THR A 272 17.29 6.37 -8.20
CA THR A 272 17.78 6.78 -9.53
C THR A 272 18.07 5.57 -10.41
N ARG A 273 18.68 4.51 -9.86
CA ARG A 273 18.93 3.26 -10.60
C ARG A 273 17.68 2.52 -11.09
N ASN A 274 16.53 2.77 -10.47
CA ASN A 274 15.25 2.13 -10.82
C ASN A 274 14.34 3.06 -11.62
N LYS A 275 14.23 4.33 -11.21
CA LYS A 275 13.37 5.33 -11.85
C LYS A 275 13.95 5.79 -13.18
N THR A 276 15.25 6.02 -13.23
CA THR A 276 15.98 6.59 -14.37
C THR A 276 17.31 5.86 -14.60
N PRO A 277 17.30 4.53 -14.85
CA PRO A 277 18.51 3.71 -14.98
C PRO A 277 19.49 4.23 -16.05
N TRP A 278 18.98 4.85 -17.12
CA TRP A 278 19.80 5.44 -18.19
C TRP A 278 20.72 6.58 -17.73
N LEU A 279 20.55 7.12 -16.52
CA LEU A 279 21.47 8.11 -15.95
C LEU A 279 22.70 7.48 -15.27
N VAL A 280 22.68 6.16 -15.04
CA VAL A 280 23.68 5.45 -14.21
C VAL A 280 24.14 4.12 -14.79
N ASP A 281 23.55 3.66 -15.91
CA ASP A 281 23.93 2.44 -16.61
C ASP A 281 24.06 2.71 -18.12
N GLU A 282 25.29 2.78 -18.62
CA GLU A 282 25.59 2.93 -20.05
C GLU A 282 25.41 1.62 -20.83
N SER A 283 25.36 0.47 -20.15
CA SER A 283 25.21 -0.86 -20.75
C SER A 283 23.75 -1.31 -20.89
N LEU A 284 22.82 -0.43 -20.52
CA LEU A 284 21.40 -0.67 -20.46
C LEU A 284 20.80 -1.14 -21.79
N GLU A 285 20.08 -2.26 -21.76
CA GLU A 285 19.32 -2.74 -22.90
C GLU A 285 17.98 -1.97 -23.02
N TRP A 286 17.84 -1.22 -24.12
CA TRP A 286 16.64 -0.43 -24.41
C TRP A 286 15.48 -1.31 -24.88
N THR A 287 14.64 -1.70 -23.92
CA THR A 287 13.35 -2.36 -24.21
C THR A 287 12.26 -1.32 -24.48
N GLU A 288 11.18 -1.71 -25.18
CA GLU A 288 10.08 -0.79 -25.48
C GLU A 288 9.43 -0.15 -24.24
N PRO A 289 9.16 -0.87 -23.12
CA PRO A 289 8.67 -0.26 -21.89
C PRO A 289 9.67 0.76 -21.30
N LEU A 290 10.96 0.43 -21.30
CA LEU A 290 11.99 1.32 -20.77
C LEU A 290 12.15 2.58 -21.62
N THR A 291 12.12 2.43 -22.94
CA THR A 291 12.11 3.55 -23.89
C THR A 291 10.90 4.45 -23.63
N ALA A 292 9.69 3.89 -23.49
CA ALA A 292 8.50 4.68 -23.22
C ALA A 292 8.62 5.47 -21.89
N LYS A 293 9.11 4.81 -20.84
CA LYS A 293 9.39 5.44 -19.53
C LYS A 293 10.36 6.61 -19.67
N ALA A 294 11.46 6.42 -20.40
CA ALA A 294 12.46 7.43 -20.65
C ALA A 294 11.91 8.63 -21.43
N VAL A 295 11.15 8.40 -22.49
CA VAL A 295 10.55 9.47 -23.30
C VAL A 295 9.53 10.28 -22.50
N VAL A 296 8.64 9.61 -21.75
CA VAL A 296 7.65 10.30 -20.88
C VAL A 296 8.36 11.13 -19.81
N TRP A 297 9.41 10.58 -19.18
CA TRP A 297 10.23 11.32 -18.22
C TRP A 297 10.90 12.54 -18.88
N LEU A 298 11.44 12.39 -20.09
CA LEU A 298 12.12 13.46 -20.81
C LEU A 298 11.16 14.59 -21.19
N CYS A 299 9.93 14.26 -21.60
CA CYS A 299 8.86 15.23 -21.81
C CYS A 299 8.58 16.03 -20.53
N SER A 300 8.46 15.36 -19.38
CA SER A 300 8.27 16.03 -18.08
C SER A 300 9.45 16.93 -17.73
N LYS A 301 10.69 16.51 -18.06
CA LYS A 301 11.91 17.24 -17.71
C LYS A 301 12.11 18.49 -18.56
N THR A 302 11.73 18.42 -19.83
CA THR A 302 11.93 19.48 -20.83
C THR A 302 10.72 20.37 -21.06
N ASP A 303 9.56 20.01 -20.51
CA ASP A 303 8.26 20.64 -20.79
C ASP A 303 7.93 20.67 -22.30
N LYS A 304 8.26 19.57 -22.99
CA LYS A 304 8.01 19.37 -24.42
C LYS A 304 7.13 18.15 -24.65
N SER A 305 6.25 18.23 -25.63
CA SER A 305 5.53 17.05 -26.12
C SER A 305 6.48 16.10 -26.87
N ILE A 306 6.05 14.84 -27.05
CA ILE A 306 6.89 13.77 -27.61
C ILE A 306 7.48 14.18 -28.96
N LEU A 307 6.63 14.68 -29.87
CA LEU A 307 7.04 15.06 -31.23
C LEU A 307 7.92 16.33 -31.29
N ARG A 308 8.14 17.02 -30.17
CA ARG A 308 8.99 18.22 -30.08
C ARG A 308 10.36 17.95 -29.46
N LEU A 309 10.61 16.72 -29.01
CA LEU A 309 11.92 16.32 -28.51
C LEU A 309 12.94 16.24 -29.66
N THR A 310 14.17 16.61 -29.37
CA THR A 310 15.29 16.63 -30.32
C THR A 310 16.43 15.74 -29.85
N ASP A 311 17.34 15.36 -30.74
CA ASP A 311 18.56 14.60 -30.37
C ASP A 311 19.32 15.25 -29.22
N LYS A 312 19.35 16.59 -29.18
CA LYS A 312 19.98 17.34 -28.09
C LYS A 312 19.30 17.07 -26.75
N ASP A 313 17.97 17.02 -26.71
CA ASP A 313 17.22 16.77 -25.47
C ASP A 313 17.55 15.40 -24.89
N TYR A 314 17.62 14.36 -25.73
CA TYR A 314 18.01 13.01 -25.33
C TYR A 314 19.46 12.96 -24.85
N ASN A 315 20.39 13.54 -25.61
CA ASN A 315 21.83 13.54 -25.27
C ASN A 315 22.13 14.30 -23.97
N ASP A 316 21.54 15.49 -23.78
CA ASP A 316 21.73 16.31 -22.59
C ASP A 316 21.17 15.65 -21.31
N ASN A 317 20.39 14.57 -21.45
CA ASN A 317 19.75 13.85 -20.34
C ASN A 317 20.13 12.35 -20.29
N GLY A 318 21.32 11.98 -20.78
CA GLY A 318 21.89 10.65 -20.59
C GLY A 318 21.31 9.55 -21.49
N MET A 319 20.57 9.89 -22.55
CA MET A 319 19.95 8.93 -23.46
C MET A 319 20.68 8.79 -24.80
N SER A 320 21.98 9.09 -24.82
CA SER A 320 22.80 8.96 -26.04
C SER A 320 22.80 7.53 -26.57
N GLY A 321 22.83 6.53 -25.68
CA GLY A 321 22.74 5.11 -26.04
C GLY A 321 21.47 4.75 -26.79
N LEU A 322 20.33 5.37 -26.46
CA LEU A 322 19.07 5.16 -27.18
C LEU A 322 19.15 5.68 -28.62
N LEU A 323 19.76 6.85 -28.81
CA LEU A 323 19.92 7.46 -30.14
C LEU A 323 20.92 6.74 -31.05
N THR A 324 21.73 5.82 -30.50
CA THR A 324 22.59 4.97 -31.34
C THR A 324 21.79 3.90 -32.09
N GLN A 325 20.59 3.55 -31.61
CA GLN A 325 19.74 2.50 -32.18
C GLN A 325 18.75 3.04 -33.21
N GLU A 326 18.20 4.23 -32.96
CA GLU A 326 17.17 4.89 -33.77
C GLU A 326 17.32 6.41 -33.60
N ASP A 327 17.07 7.20 -34.64
CA ASP A 327 17.10 8.67 -34.50
C ASP A 327 15.90 9.19 -33.69
N SER A 328 15.99 10.41 -33.15
CA SER A 328 14.89 10.94 -32.33
C SER A 328 13.58 11.12 -33.11
N TYR A 329 13.62 11.31 -34.43
CA TYR A 329 12.43 11.57 -35.22
C TYR A 329 11.54 10.32 -35.30
N ASP A 330 12.11 9.19 -35.73
CA ASP A 330 11.40 7.92 -35.84
C ASP A 330 10.99 7.39 -34.46
N LEU A 331 11.88 7.51 -33.47
CA LEU A 331 11.60 7.18 -32.07
C LEU A 331 10.39 7.95 -31.54
N ASN A 332 10.35 9.27 -31.73
CA ASN A 332 9.26 10.12 -31.25
C ASN A 332 7.92 9.72 -31.90
N ILE A 333 7.90 9.43 -33.20
CA ILE A 333 6.69 8.99 -33.90
C ILE A 333 6.21 7.65 -33.35
N ARG A 334 7.13 6.69 -33.14
CA ARG A 334 6.80 5.38 -32.59
C ARG A 334 6.21 5.49 -31.18
N MET A 335 6.81 6.31 -30.31
CA MET A 335 6.33 6.52 -28.94
C MET A 335 5.01 7.29 -28.89
N PHE A 336 4.83 8.30 -29.75
CA PHE A 336 3.57 9.00 -29.89
C PHE A 336 2.45 8.04 -30.31
N ASN A 337 2.69 7.21 -31.33
CA ASN A 337 1.73 6.22 -31.80
C ASN A 337 1.43 5.17 -30.73
N ARG A 338 2.43 4.72 -29.96
CA ARG A 338 2.23 3.79 -28.83
C ARG A 338 1.20 4.34 -27.85
N LEU A 339 1.34 5.59 -27.39
CA LEU A 339 0.37 6.20 -26.47
C LEU A 339 -0.97 6.51 -27.16
N GLN A 340 -0.96 6.90 -28.43
CA GLN A 340 -2.20 7.10 -29.18
C GLN A 340 -3.03 5.82 -29.25
N HIS A 341 -2.38 4.67 -29.44
CA HIS A 341 -3.02 3.35 -29.56
C HIS A 341 -3.62 2.84 -28.25
N THR A 342 -3.27 3.40 -27.09
CA THR A 342 -3.93 3.06 -25.81
C THR A 342 -5.33 3.66 -25.73
N ILE A 343 -5.61 4.74 -26.46
CA ILE A 343 -6.85 5.50 -26.32
C ILE A 343 -8.01 4.77 -27.01
N THR A 344 -9.05 4.42 -26.25
CA THR A 344 -10.26 3.80 -26.79
C THR A 344 -11.54 4.30 -26.12
N GLY A 345 -12.53 4.69 -26.93
CA GLY A 345 -13.90 4.90 -26.46
C GLY A 345 -14.72 3.61 -26.36
N TRP A 346 -14.13 2.46 -26.69
CA TRP A 346 -14.76 1.13 -26.72
C TRP A 346 -13.96 0.16 -25.85
N PRO A 347 -14.09 0.24 -24.52
CA PRO A 347 -13.33 -0.59 -23.59
C PRO A 347 -13.65 -2.09 -23.73
N GLY A 348 -14.83 -2.45 -24.24
CA GLY A 348 -15.16 -3.83 -24.61
C GLY A 348 -14.88 -4.17 -26.08
N GLY A 349 -14.08 -3.37 -26.79
CA GLY A 349 -13.78 -3.54 -28.21
C GLY A 349 -14.87 -2.98 -29.13
N LYS A 350 -14.46 -2.37 -30.25
CA LYS A 350 -15.38 -1.77 -31.21
C LYS A 350 -15.80 -2.81 -32.26
N PRO A 351 -17.10 -3.16 -32.38
CA PRO A 351 -17.56 -4.12 -33.40
C PRO A 351 -17.31 -3.61 -34.83
N ASN A 352 -17.02 -4.52 -35.75
CA ASN A 352 -16.81 -4.23 -37.19
C ASN A 352 -15.75 -3.15 -37.47
N ALA A 353 -14.74 -3.03 -36.62
CA ALA A 353 -13.63 -2.11 -36.78
C ALA A 353 -12.30 -2.87 -36.83
N ASP A 354 -11.31 -2.28 -37.50
CA ASP A 354 -9.93 -2.73 -37.37
C ASP A 354 -9.44 -2.46 -35.93
N ASP A 355 -8.99 -3.53 -35.28
CA ASP A 355 -8.50 -3.57 -33.91
C ASP A 355 -7.00 -3.87 -33.83
N THR A 356 -6.27 -3.91 -34.95
CA THR A 356 -4.82 -4.20 -35.02
C THR A 356 -3.98 -3.34 -34.07
N LYS A 357 -4.41 -2.10 -33.82
CA LYS A 357 -3.75 -1.12 -32.96
C LYS A 357 -4.64 -0.63 -31.81
N ARG A 358 -5.71 -1.37 -31.50
CA ARG A 358 -6.61 -1.05 -30.39
C ARG A 358 -6.22 -1.87 -29.17
N PRO A 359 -6.47 -1.35 -27.96
CA PRO A 359 -6.10 -2.05 -26.75
C PRO A 359 -7.01 -3.25 -26.46
N GLU A 360 -8.21 -3.31 -27.05
CA GLU A 360 -9.16 -4.41 -26.92
C GLU A 360 -9.66 -4.90 -28.28
N ARG A 361 -9.84 -6.22 -28.40
CA ARG A 361 -10.25 -6.90 -29.63
C ARG A 361 -11.72 -6.67 -29.96
N ALA A 362 -12.06 -6.61 -31.24
CA ALA A 362 -13.42 -6.38 -31.73
C ALA A 362 -14.36 -7.55 -31.41
N GLU A 363 -13.88 -8.80 -31.50
CA GLU A 363 -14.70 -10.00 -31.33
C GLU A 363 -14.44 -10.72 -29.99
N PRO A 364 -15.48 -11.17 -29.26
CA PRO A 364 -16.89 -11.06 -29.62
C PRO A 364 -17.41 -9.62 -29.47
N ALA A 365 -18.31 -9.22 -30.39
CA ALA A 365 -18.94 -7.89 -30.38
C ALA A 365 -19.67 -7.54 -29.07
N LYS A 366 -20.18 -8.55 -28.34
CA LYS A 366 -20.72 -8.40 -26.99
C LYS A 366 -19.92 -9.25 -26.02
N LYS A 367 -19.24 -8.60 -25.07
CA LYS A 367 -18.43 -9.27 -24.06
C LYS A 367 -19.24 -9.55 -22.78
N ARG A 368 -18.86 -10.62 -22.08
CA ARG A 368 -19.23 -10.87 -20.69
C ARG A 368 -18.09 -10.34 -19.85
N VAL A 369 -18.39 -9.43 -18.93
CA VAL A 369 -17.40 -8.69 -18.16
C VAL A 369 -17.66 -8.92 -16.68
N ILE A 370 -16.62 -9.23 -15.91
CA ILE A 370 -16.67 -9.15 -14.44
C ILE A 370 -15.85 -7.95 -13.99
N ILE A 371 -16.42 -7.09 -13.16
CA ILE A 371 -15.73 -6.04 -12.43
C ILE A 371 -15.63 -6.51 -10.98
N PHE A 372 -14.43 -6.90 -10.54
CA PHE A 372 -14.17 -7.20 -9.14
C PHE A 372 -13.87 -5.91 -8.40
N SER A 373 -14.69 -5.63 -7.38
CA SER A 373 -14.60 -4.44 -6.56
C SER A 373 -14.21 -4.86 -5.13
N PRO A 374 -12.99 -4.57 -4.66
CA PRO A 374 -12.54 -4.95 -3.32
C PRO A 374 -13.49 -4.42 -2.24
N HIS A 375 -13.72 -3.11 -2.23
CA HIS A 375 -14.75 -2.45 -1.44
C HIS A 375 -15.99 -2.14 -2.29
N PRO A 376 -17.16 -1.94 -1.67
CA PRO A 376 -18.42 -1.74 -2.39
C PRO A 376 -18.54 -0.48 -3.28
N ASP A 377 -17.52 0.37 -3.37
CA ASP A 377 -17.47 1.64 -4.12
C ASP A 377 -16.30 1.74 -5.10
N ASP A 378 -15.35 0.80 -5.08
CA ASP A 378 -14.16 0.85 -5.92
C ASP A 378 -14.47 0.75 -7.41
N ASP A 379 -15.53 0.04 -7.79
CA ASP A 379 -16.03 -0.07 -9.17
C ASP A 379 -16.34 1.30 -9.78
N VAL A 380 -17.04 2.17 -9.04
CA VAL A 380 -17.44 3.49 -9.52
C VAL A 380 -16.38 4.56 -9.27
N ILE A 381 -15.62 4.47 -8.19
CA ILE A 381 -14.52 5.39 -7.89
C ILE A 381 -13.39 5.21 -8.90
N SER A 382 -12.99 3.96 -9.14
CA SER A 382 -11.79 3.64 -9.91
C SER A 382 -12.06 3.63 -11.40
N MET A 383 -13.14 2.98 -11.84
CA MET A 383 -13.43 2.74 -13.25
C MET A 383 -14.88 3.06 -13.65
N GLY A 384 -15.56 3.95 -12.92
CA GLY A 384 -16.98 4.25 -13.13
C GLY A 384 -17.33 4.77 -14.54
N GLY A 385 -16.41 5.46 -15.21
CA GLY A 385 -16.61 5.90 -16.60
C GLY A 385 -16.57 4.75 -17.60
N THR A 386 -15.63 3.84 -17.41
CA THR A 386 -15.47 2.61 -18.19
C THR A 386 -16.62 1.64 -17.92
N PHE A 387 -17.04 1.50 -16.66
CA PHE A 387 -18.22 0.74 -16.28
C PHE A 387 -19.47 1.27 -16.99
N ASP A 388 -19.75 2.58 -16.91
CA ASP A 388 -20.86 3.21 -17.63
C ASP A 388 -20.80 2.95 -19.14
N ARG A 389 -19.61 3.04 -19.75
CA ARG A 389 -19.40 2.74 -21.18
C ARG A 389 -19.70 1.29 -21.52
N LEU A 390 -19.24 0.33 -20.72
CA LEU A 390 -19.48 -1.09 -20.98
C LEU A 390 -20.97 -1.42 -20.95
N VAL A 391 -21.73 -0.85 -20.00
CA VAL A 391 -23.18 -1.00 -19.91
C VAL A 391 -23.88 -0.35 -21.11
N GLN A 392 -23.53 0.90 -21.45
CA GLN A 392 -24.12 1.61 -22.60
C GLN A 392 -23.84 0.93 -23.94
N GLN A 393 -22.70 0.26 -24.08
CA GLN A 393 -22.32 -0.50 -25.28
C GLN A 393 -23.01 -1.86 -25.36
N GLY A 394 -23.81 -2.24 -24.36
CA GLY A 394 -24.63 -3.44 -24.36
C GLY A 394 -23.85 -4.73 -24.08
N HIS A 395 -22.72 -4.62 -23.38
CA HIS A 395 -22.01 -5.76 -22.82
C HIS A 395 -22.76 -6.34 -21.62
N GLU A 396 -22.56 -7.63 -21.35
CA GLU A 396 -23.09 -8.29 -20.16
C GLU A 396 -22.11 -8.06 -19.00
N VAL A 397 -22.33 -6.98 -18.27
CA VAL A 397 -21.46 -6.56 -17.16
C VAL A 397 -21.96 -7.17 -15.86
N HIS A 398 -21.05 -7.76 -15.08
CA HIS A 398 -21.28 -8.25 -13.73
C HIS A 398 -20.39 -7.46 -12.77
N VAL A 399 -20.93 -6.95 -11.67
CA VAL A 399 -20.12 -6.36 -10.60
C VAL A 399 -20.09 -7.33 -9.43
N ALA A 400 -18.90 -7.72 -9.00
CA ALA A 400 -18.67 -8.66 -7.91
C ALA A 400 -17.92 -7.95 -6.78
N TYR A 401 -18.67 -7.58 -5.73
CA TYR A 401 -18.14 -6.98 -4.52
C TYR A 401 -17.49 -8.06 -3.65
N GLN A 402 -16.18 -7.96 -3.45
CA GLN A 402 -15.40 -8.99 -2.76
C GLN A 402 -15.58 -8.95 -1.24
N THR A 403 -15.68 -7.75 -0.66
CA THR A 403 -15.88 -7.56 0.77
C THR A 403 -17.22 -6.91 1.10
N SER A 404 -17.69 -7.08 2.33
CA SER A 404 -18.94 -6.44 2.80
C SER A 404 -18.80 -4.94 3.05
N GLY A 405 -17.56 -4.42 3.18
CA GLY A 405 -17.29 -3.02 3.51
C GLY A 405 -17.79 -2.61 4.92
N ASN A 406 -18.21 -3.55 5.75
CA ASN A 406 -18.86 -3.25 7.05
C ASN A 406 -17.96 -2.45 8.01
N ILE A 407 -16.64 -2.65 7.96
CA ILE A 407 -15.65 -1.94 8.80
C ILE A 407 -15.63 -0.43 8.50
N ALA A 408 -15.96 -0.02 7.27
CA ALA A 408 -15.85 1.37 6.81
C ALA A 408 -17.07 2.24 7.14
N VAL A 409 -18.13 1.67 7.73
CA VAL A 409 -19.32 2.43 8.13
C VAL A 409 -19.18 2.89 9.57
N SER A 410 -19.38 4.19 9.80
CA SER A 410 -19.31 4.78 11.14
C SER A 410 -20.45 4.28 12.04
N ASP A 411 -20.22 4.27 13.35
CA ASP A 411 -21.26 3.95 14.32
C ASP A 411 -22.40 4.97 14.29
N LYS A 412 -22.08 6.23 13.97
CA LYS A 412 -23.07 7.31 13.78
C LYS A 412 -24.02 7.01 12.62
N ASP A 413 -23.49 6.55 11.50
CA ASP A 413 -24.31 6.18 10.34
C ASP A 413 -25.13 4.94 10.63
N ALA A 414 -24.51 3.90 11.18
CA ALA A 414 -25.20 2.67 11.56
C ALA A 414 -26.36 2.97 12.52
N LEU A 415 -26.13 3.84 13.53
CA LEU A 415 -27.18 4.24 14.48
C LEU A 415 -28.35 4.93 13.78
N ARG A 416 -28.07 5.88 12.87
CA ARG A 416 -29.12 6.58 12.11
C ARG A 416 -30.01 5.60 11.33
N TYR A 417 -29.42 4.64 10.62
CA TYR A 417 -30.19 3.63 9.89
C TYR A 417 -30.96 2.68 10.83
N ALA A 418 -30.36 2.29 11.96
CA ALA A 418 -31.02 1.45 12.96
C ALA A 418 -32.25 2.15 13.56
N GLU A 419 -32.15 3.44 13.88
CA GLU A 419 -33.25 4.25 14.42
C GLU A 419 -34.39 4.43 13.40
N ILE A 420 -34.06 4.64 12.12
CA ILE A 420 -35.06 4.68 11.05
C ILE A 420 -35.77 3.33 10.92
N ALA A 421 -35.02 2.22 10.89
CA ALA A 421 -35.58 0.88 10.80
C ALA A 421 -36.51 0.59 11.99
N ASN A 422 -36.09 0.94 13.21
CA ASN A 422 -36.89 0.76 14.41
C ASN A 422 -38.14 1.67 14.44
N THR A 423 -38.10 2.82 13.77
CA THR A 423 -39.27 3.71 13.66
C THR A 423 -40.30 3.16 12.68
N ILE A 424 -39.86 2.60 11.56
CA ILE A 424 -40.75 2.03 10.52
C ILE A 424 -41.34 0.70 10.98
N ALA A 425 -40.49 -0.18 11.52
CA ALA A 425 -40.85 -1.52 11.97
C ALA A 425 -40.15 -1.84 13.29
N PRO A 426 -40.73 -1.41 14.44
CA PRO A 426 -40.14 -1.64 15.75
C PRO A 426 -39.88 -3.12 16.00
N SER A 427 -38.65 -3.46 16.38
CA SER A 427 -38.26 -4.85 16.65
C SER A 427 -37.22 -4.94 17.76
N LYS A 428 -37.21 -6.08 18.48
CA LYS A 428 -36.19 -6.34 19.50
C LYS A 428 -34.78 -6.32 18.92
N GLU A 429 -34.64 -6.74 17.67
CA GLU A 429 -33.37 -6.79 16.95
C GLU A 429 -32.85 -5.39 16.61
N ALA A 430 -33.71 -4.51 16.08
CA ALA A 430 -33.35 -3.12 15.83
C ALA A 430 -33.01 -2.36 17.13
N GLN A 431 -33.77 -2.61 18.21
CA GLN A 431 -33.48 -2.02 19.52
C GLN A 431 -32.14 -2.52 20.10
N ALA A 432 -31.84 -3.82 19.97
CA ALA A 432 -30.58 -4.38 20.44
C ALA A 432 -29.36 -3.79 19.71
N ILE A 433 -29.48 -3.53 18.39
CA ILE A 433 -28.42 -2.85 17.62
C ILE A 433 -28.21 -1.42 18.12
N ILE A 434 -29.28 -0.66 18.36
CA ILE A 434 -29.21 0.72 18.89
C ILE A 434 -28.51 0.73 20.25
N ASP A 435 -28.93 -0.16 21.15
CA ASP A 435 -28.39 -0.25 22.51
C ASP A 435 -26.91 -0.67 22.48
N ALA A 436 -26.55 -1.62 21.61
CA ALA A 436 -25.17 -2.06 21.43
C ALA A 436 -24.25 -0.93 20.94
N ILE A 437 -24.69 -0.13 19.98
CA ILE A 437 -23.91 1.02 19.49
C ILE A 437 -23.77 2.09 20.58
N LYS A 438 -24.84 2.39 21.32
CA LYS A 438 -24.82 3.40 22.40
C LYS A 438 -24.02 3.00 23.63
N ALA A 439 -23.92 1.70 23.92
CA ALA A 439 -23.17 1.17 25.06
C ALA A 439 -21.67 0.94 24.75
N LYS A 440 -21.27 1.08 23.49
CA LYS A 440 -19.91 0.80 23.03
C LYS A 440 -18.90 1.75 23.68
N LYS A 441 -17.82 1.17 24.23
CA LYS A 441 -16.60 1.92 24.60
C LYS A 441 -15.64 1.89 23.41
N ASP A 442 -14.80 2.92 23.25
CA ASP A 442 -13.97 3.20 22.05
C ASP A 442 -13.02 2.07 21.57
N SER A 443 -12.99 0.90 22.21
CA SER A 443 -12.10 -0.22 21.91
C SER A 443 -12.78 -1.60 21.75
N SER A 444 -14.12 -1.70 21.85
CA SER A 444 -14.84 -2.99 21.74
C SER A 444 -15.21 -3.36 20.29
N ILE A 445 -15.11 -4.66 19.97
CA ILE A 445 -15.48 -5.24 18.65
C ILE A 445 -16.98 -5.07 18.41
N ASP A 446 -17.37 -4.71 17.18
CA ASP A 446 -18.77 -4.61 16.81
C ASP A 446 -19.46 -5.99 16.87
N PRO A 447 -20.61 -6.09 17.58
CA PRO A 447 -21.46 -7.27 17.52
C PRO A 447 -21.82 -7.64 16.07
N ILE A 448 -22.09 -8.92 15.84
CA ILE A 448 -22.38 -9.45 14.50
C ILE A 448 -23.54 -8.70 13.85
N GLU A 449 -24.55 -8.35 14.63
CA GLU A 449 -25.76 -7.65 14.22
C GLU A 449 -25.46 -6.22 13.74
N VAL A 450 -24.56 -5.51 14.44
CA VAL A 450 -24.08 -4.17 14.04
C VAL A 450 -23.30 -4.28 12.73
N ARG A 451 -22.40 -5.27 12.61
CA ARG A 451 -21.62 -5.51 11.39
C ARG A 451 -22.51 -5.85 10.19
N LYS A 452 -23.56 -6.65 10.39
CA LYS A 452 -24.55 -6.96 9.35
C LYS A 452 -25.27 -5.70 8.88
N LEU A 453 -25.74 -4.85 9.80
CA LEU A 453 -26.37 -3.58 9.44
C LEU A 453 -25.43 -2.71 8.60
N LYS A 454 -24.17 -2.55 9.04
CA LYS A 454 -23.15 -1.81 8.30
C LYS A 454 -22.93 -2.37 6.90
N GLY A 455 -22.85 -3.70 6.76
CA GLY A 455 -22.80 -4.36 5.45
C GLY A 455 -24.02 -4.04 4.58
N TYR A 456 -25.25 -4.12 5.14
CA TYR A 456 -26.47 -3.81 4.38
C TYR A 456 -26.55 -2.36 3.89
N ILE A 457 -26.03 -1.40 4.67
CA ILE A 457 -25.90 0.00 4.24
C ILE A 457 -25.05 0.06 2.96
N ARG A 458 -23.85 -0.54 2.98
CA ARG A 458 -22.94 -0.56 1.82
C ARG A 458 -23.55 -1.26 0.61
N ARG A 459 -24.30 -2.35 0.80
CA ARG A 459 -25.01 -3.02 -0.30
C ARG A 459 -26.10 -2.14 -0.90
N GLY A 460 -26.88 -1.44 -0.06
CA GLY A 460 -27.92 -0.52 -0.52
C GLY A 460 -27.34 0.62 -1.38
N GLU A 461 -26.20 1.17 -0.96
CA GLU A 461 -25.45 2.17 -1.72
C GLU A 461 -24.96 1.63 -3.08
N SER A 462 -24.42 0.41 -3.09
CA SER A 462 -23.94 -0.28 -4.29
C SER A 462 -25.07 -0.50 -5.30
N TYR A 463 -26.24 -0.95 -4.84
CA TYR A 463 -27.42 -1.06 -5.69
C TYR A 463 -27.86 0.30 -6.24
N ALA A 464 -27.81 1.37 -5.44
CA ALA A 464 -28.16 2.70 -5.92
C ALA A 464 -27.20 3.16 -7.04
N ALA A 465 -25.89 2.94 -6.88
CA ALA A 465 -24.88 3.30 -7.88
C ALA A 465 -25.02 2.50 -9.18
N THR A 466 -25.11 1.18 -9.08
CA THR A 466 -25.24 0.28 -10.24
C THR A 466 -26.54 0.50 -11.01
N ARG A 467 -27.67 0.71 -10.33
CA ARG A 467 -28.95 1.08 -10.97
C ARG A 467 -28.88 2.44 -11.65
N TYR A 468 -28.19 3.42 -11.07
CA TYR A 468 -27.98 4.73 -11.69
C TYR A 468 -27.21 4.61 -13.02
N LEU A 469 -26.23 3.70 -13.08
CA LEU A 469 -25.50 3.37 -14.31
C LEU A 469 -26.28 2.47 -15.27
N GLY A 470 -27.47 2.00 -14.88
CA GLY A 470 -28.37 1.21 -15.73
C GLY A 470 -28.13 -0.30 -15.68
N LEU A 471 -27.40 -0.79 -14.67
CA LEU A 471 -27.18 -2.22 -14.48
C LEU A 471 -28.37 -2.86 -13.73
N ASP A 472 -28.83 -4.02 -14.21
CA ASP A 472 -29.87 -4.82 -13.55
C ASP A 472 -29.30 -5.54 -12.32
N ASP A 473 -30.05 -5.53 -11.21
CA ASP A 473 -29.64 -6.11 -9.93
C ASP A 473 -29.21 -7.58 -10.02
N ARG A 474 -29.73 -8.36 -10.99
CA ARG A 474 -29.33 -9.76 -11.19
C ARG A 474 -27.86 -9.95 -11.54
N TYR A 475 -27.21 -8.88 -12.00
CA TYR A 475 -25.80 -8.83 -12.37
C TYR A 475 -24.90 -8.30 -11.25
N VAL A 476 -25.47 -7.97 -10.09
CA VAL A 476 -24.74 -7.49 -8.91
C VAL A 476 -24.55 -8.65 -7.94
N HIS A 477 -23.30 -8.95 -7.57
CA HIS A 477 -22.93 -10.08 -6.72
C HIS A 477 -22.18 -9.58 -5.48
N PHE A 478 -22.61 -10.03 -4.30
CA PHE A 478 -21.90 -9.78 -3.04
C PHE A 478 -21.27 -11.11 -2.60
N LEU A 479 -19.94 -11.17 -2.57
CA LEU A 479 -19.20 -12.40 -2.30
C LEU A 479 -18.94 -12.62 -0.81
N ASP A 480 -18.89 -11.54 -0.03
CA ASP A 480 -18.62 -11.55 1.42
C ASP A 480 -17.44 -12.47 1.80
N LEU A 481 -16.28 -12.27 1.15
CA LEU A 481 -15.16 -13.19 1.28
C LEU A 481 -14.76 -13.40 2.76
N PRO A 482 -14.68 -14.66 3.25
CA PRO A 482 -14.42 -14.99 4.64
C PRO A 482 -13.22 -14.31 5.29
N PHE A 483 -12.17 -14.00 4.51
CA PHE A 483 -10.97 -13.34 5.04
C PHE A 483 -11.26 -11.97 5.69
N TYR A 484 -12.32 -11.29 5.23
CA TYR A 484 -12.72 -9.95 5.67
C TYR A 484 -13.68 -9.96 6.87
N GLU A 485 -14.38 -11.07 7.11
CA GLU A 485 -15.46 -11.16 8.11
C GLU A 485 -14.95 -11.40 9.56
N THR A 486 -13.88 -10.72 9.95
CA THR A 486 -13.26 -10.86 11.28
C THR A 486 -13.90 -9.96 12.33
N GLY A 487 -14.48 -8.83 11.91
CA GLY A 487 -14.98 -7.79 12.80
C GLY A 487 -13.91 -6.91 13.43
N THR A 488 -12.66 -7.05 12.99
CA THR A 488 -11.53 -6.20 13.37
C THR A 488 -10.86 -5.66 12.10
N ILE A 489 -10.01 -4.64 12.25
CA ILE A 489 -9.20 -4.11 11.14
C ILE A 489 -8.23 -5.20 10.60
N LYS A 490 -7.82 -6.13 11.48
CA LYS A 490 -6.96 -7.27 11.14
C LYS A 490 -7.78 -8.34 10.41
N LYS A 491 -7.44 -8.55 9.15
CA LYS A 491 -8.03 -9.59 8.29
C LYS A 491 -7.39 -10.95 8.57
N LYS A 492 -8.12 -12.03 8.23
CA LYS A 492 -7.52 -13.36 8.16
C LYS A 492 -6.71 -13.48 6.86
N SER A 493 -5.79 -14.45 6.82
CA SER A 493 -5.23 -14.91 5.56
C SER A 493 -6.32 -15.52 4.68
N LEU A 494 -6.14 -15.48 3.37
CA LEU A 494 -7.03 -16.16 2.42
C LEU A 494 -7.07 -17.66 2.72
N SER A 495 -8.27 -18.22 2.64
CA SER A 495 -8.55 -19.63 2.83
C SER A 495 -9.03 -20.28 1.53
N GLU A 496 -9.11 -21.61 1.51
CA GLU A 496 -9.67 -22.34 0.37
C GLU A 496 -11.13 -21.98 0.08
N GLU A 497 -11.89 -21.55 1.09
CA GLU A 497 -13.26 -21.06 0.91
C GLU A 497 -13.28 -19.76 0.09
N ASP A 498 -12.38 -18.82 0.38
CA ASP A 498 -12.24 -17.57 -0.38
C ASP A 498 -11.93 -17.86 -1.87
N TYR A 499 -10.98 -18.77 -2.13
CA TYR A 499 -10.62 -19.16 -3.49
C TYR A 499 -11.77 -19.85 -4.22
N GLN A 500 -12.53 -20.70 -3.55
CA GLN A 500 -13.66 -21.41 -4.16
C GLN A 500 -14.77 -20.43 -4.58
N ILE A 501 -15.10 -19.44 -3.74
CA ILE A 501 -16.09 -18.40 -4.06
C ILE A 501 -15.68 -17.64 -5.34
N MET A 502 -14.40 -17.24 -5.42
CA MET A 502 -13.86 -16.54 -6.59
C MET A 502 -13.88 -17.42 -7.86
N VAL A 503 -13.52 -18.69 -7.73
CA VAL A 503 -13.58 -19.68 -8.82
C VAL A 503 -15.02 -19.85 -9.32
N ASP A 504 -15.99 -19.95 -8.41
CA ASP A 504 -17.39 -20.21 -8.74
C ASP A 504 -18.03 -19.05 -9.51
N ILE A 505 -17.77 -17.81 -9.10
CA ILE A 505 -18.31 -16.64 -9.82
C ILE A 505 -17.70 -16.51 -11.23
N ILE A 506 -16.40 -16.74 -11.40
CA ILE A 506 -15.76 -16.71 -12.72
C ILE A 506 -16.30 -17.85 -13.60
N LYS A 507 -16.46 -19.06 -13.05
CA LYS A 507 -17.05 -20.21 -13.79
C LYS A 507 -18.51 -19.98 -14.17
N LYS A 508 -19.27 -19.29 -13.33
CA LYS A 508 -20.68 -18.96 -13.58
C LYS A 508 -20.82 -17.99 -14.75
N VAL A 509 -20.02 -16.94 -14.79
CA VAL A 509 -20.10 -15.88 -15.82
C VAL A 509 -19.36 -16.27 -17.10
N LYS A 510 -18.25 -17.01 -17.01
CA LYS A 510 -17.34 -17.33 -18.12
C LYS A 510 -16.92 -16.06 -18.88
N PRO A 511 -16.26 -15.09 -18.20
CA PRO A 511 -15.99 -13.77 -18.77
C PRO A 511 -15.06 -13.82 -19.98
N HIS A 512 -15.21 -12.81 -20.85
CA HIS A 512 -14.21 -12.43 -21.85
C HIS A 512 -13.26 -11.34 -21.32
N GLN A 513 -13.71 -10.58 -20.32
CA GLN A 513 -12.94 -9.56 -19.62
C GLN A 513 -13.16 -9.64 -18.12
N ILE A 514 -12.09 -9.51 -17.36
CA ILE A 514 -12.11 -9.30 -15.92
C ILE A 514 -11.43 -7.96 -15.67
N TYR A 515 -12.03 -7.13 -14.83
CA TYR A 515 -11.40 -5.95 -14.25
C TYR A 515 -11.14 -6.21 -12.77
N ALA A 516 -9.95 -5.89 -12.28
CA ALA A 516 -9.59 -6.02 -10.87
C ALA A 516 -8.73 -4.84 -10.41
N ALA A 517 -8.80 -4.52 -9.11
CA ALA A 517 -7.96 -3.50 -8.51
C ALA A 517 -6.50 -3.98 -8.42
N GLY A 518 -5.63 -3.41 -9.25
CA GLY A 518 -4.17 -3.61 -9.23
C GLY A 518 -3.44 -2.70 -8.24
N ASP A 519 -4.16 -2.11 -7.28
CA ASP A 519 -3.58 -1.10 -6.39
C ASP A 519 -2.89 -1.73 -5.18
N LEU A 520 -1.56 -1.74 -5.22
CA LEU A 520 -0.70 -2.22 -4.13
C LEU A 520 -0.50 -1.18 -3.01
N ALA A 521 -0.95 0.07 -3.22
CA ALA A 521 -0.77 1.17 -2.28
C ALA A 521 -1.99 1.41 -1.37
N ASP A 522 -2.97 0.50 -1.37
CA ASP A 522 -4.13 0.57 -0.48
C ASP A 522 -3.66 0.61 0.99
N PRO A 523 -3.98 1.68 1.76
CA PRO A 523 -3.56 1.83 3.15
C PRO A 523 -4.03 0.70 4.07
N HIS A 524 -5.04 -0.07 3.65
CA HIS A 524 -5.59 -1.18 4.42
C HIS A 524 -5.12 -2.56 3.93
N GLY A 525 -4.43 -2.64 2.79
CA GLY A 525 -4.02 -3.89 2.15
C GLY A 525 -5.17 -4.79 1.67
N THR A 526 -6.43 -4.33 1.71
CA THR A 526 -7.58 -5.10 1.21
C THR A 526 -7.42 -5.35 -0.29
N HIS A 527 -7.01 -4.34 -1.06
CA HIS A 527 -6.88 -4.44 -2.52
C HIS A 527 -5.86 -5.52 -2.90
N LYS A 528 -4.72 -5.59 -2.21
CA LYS A 528 -3.71 -6.63 -2.41
C LYS A 528 -4.27 -8.03 -2.17
N VAL A 529 -4.92 -8.25 -1.02
CA VAL A 529 -5.50 -9.56 -0.68
C VAL A 529 -6.61 -9.95 -1.67
N CYS A 530 -7.46 -9.00 -2.06
CA CYS A 530 -8.50 -9.20 -3.07
C CYS A 530 -7.92 -9.52 -4.46
N LEU A 531 -6.83 -8.86 -4.86
CA LEU A 531 -6.12 -9.15 -6.10
C LEU A 531 -5.48 -10.54 -6.06
N ASP A 532 -4.84 -10.91 -4.95
CA ASP A 532 -4.24 -12.24 -4.79
C ASP A 532 -5.31 -13.35 -4.89
N ALA A 533 -6.53 -13.11 -4.38
CA ALA A 533 -7.66 -14.01 -4.57
C ALA A 533 -8.10 -14.11 -6.04
N VAL A 534 -8.13 -13.01 -6.79
CA VAL A 534 -8.41 -13.01 -8.25
C VAL A 534 -7.33 -13.78 -9.01
N LEU A 535 -6.05 -13.51 -8.73
CA LEU A 535 -4.93 -14.12 -9.43
C LEU A 535 -4.84 -15.63 -9.18
N GLU A 536 -5.07 -16.07 -7.94
CA GLU A 536 -5.11 -17.51 -7.63
C GLU A 536 -6.33 -18.19 -8.28
N ALA A 537 -7.50 -17.55 -8.31
CA ALA A 537 -8.67 -18.08 -9.03
C ALA A 537 -8.42 -18.20 -10.54
N VAL A 538 -7.83 -17.18 -11.17
CA VAL A 538 -7.44 -17.19 -12.59
C VAL A 538 -6.44 -18.32 -12.87
N LYS A 539 -5.44 -18.49 -12.01
CA LYS A 539 -4.45 -19.57 -12.12
C LYS A 539 -5.10 -20.95 -12.02
N ARG A 540 -6.03 -21.16 -11.10
CA ARG A 540 -6.80 -22.43 -10.96
C ARG A 540 -7.66 -22.70 -12.20
N LEU A 541 -8.21 -21.66 -12.81
CA LEU A 541 -9.08 -21.73 -13.98
C LEU A 541 -8.35 -21.75 -15.32
N LYS A 542 -7.04 -21.52 -15.35
CA LYS A 542 -6.24 -21.38 -16.59
C LYS A 542 -6.44 -22.51 -17.61
N LYS A 543 -6.77 -23.72 -17.15
CA LYS A 543 -7.02 -24.89 -18.03
C LYS A 543 -8.43 -24.95 -18.63
N GLU A 544 -9.36 -24.13 -18.15
CA GLU A 544 -10.74 -24.09 -18.64
C GLU A 544 -10.79 -23.41 -20.03
N PRO A 545 -11.49 -23.96 -21.03
CA PRO A 545 -11.41 -23.48 -22.41
C PRO A 545 -11.77 -22.00 -22.62
N PHE A 546 -12.69 -21.45 -21.82
CA PHE A 546 -13.11 -20.05 -21.95
C PHE A 546 -12.04 -19.06 -21.48
N MET A 547 -11.09 -19.49 -20.64
CA MET A 547 -10.01 -18.62 -20.15
C MET A 547 -9.00 -18.26 -21.23
N ASN A 548 -8.91 -19.05 -22.31
CA ASN A 548 -8.08 -18.73 -23.48
C ASN A 548 -8.53 -17.42 -24.17
N ASP A 549 -9.78 -17.01 -23.96
CA ASP A 549 -10.37 -15.78 -24.49
C ASP A 549 -10.74 -14.79 -23.36
N CYS A 550 -10.16 -14.94 -22.16
CA CYS A 550 -10.40 -14.04 -21.05
C CYS A 550 -9.20 -13.11 -20.84
N TRP A 551 -9.41 -11.79 -20.87
CA TRP A 551 -8.37 -10.80 -20.58
C TRP A 551 -8.58 -10.19 -19.20
N LEU A 552 -7.50 -10.01 -18.43
CA LEU A 552 -7.53 -9.36 -17.12
C LEU A 552 -6.95 -7.95 -17.23
N TRP A 553 -7.76 -6.94 -16.92
CA TRP A 553 -7.41 -5.53 -16.88
C TRP A 553 -7.32 -5.04 -15.44
N LEU A 554 -6.21 -4.40 -15.10
CA LEU A 554 -5.94 -3.87 -13.77
C LEU A 554 -6.19 -2.36 -13.75
N TYR A 555 -7.09 -1.92 -12.87
CA TYR A 555 -7.30 -0.50 -12.56
C TYR A 555 -6.64 -0.14 -11.23
N ARG A 556 -6.40 1.14 -10.96
CA ARG A 556 -5.94 1.62 -9.64
C ARG A 556 -7.07 2.25 -8.84
N GLY A 557 -6.95 2.21 -7.51
CA GLY A 557 -7.90 2.82 -6.58
C GLY A 557 -7.79 4.35 -6.53
N ALA A 558 -8.48 5.00 -5.60
CA ALA A 558 -8.48 6.47 -5.50
C ALA A 558 -7.14 7.12 -5.13
N TRP A 559 -6.13 6.33 -4.73
CA TRP A 559 -4.90 6.82 -4.10
C TRP A 559 -3.75 7.02 -5.07
N HIS A 560 -3.66 6.17 -6.08
CA HIS A 560 -2.60 6.18 -7.09
C HIS A 560 -3.20 5.91 -8.46
N GLU A 561 -2.49 6.31 -9.50
CA GLU A 561 -2.79 5.96 -10.89
C GLU A 561 -1.55 5.29 -11.51
N TRP A 562 -1.75 4.60 -12.64
CA TRP A 562 -0.63 4.07 -13.41
C TRP A 562 0.27 5.17 -13.97
N ASP A 563 1.58 4.95 -13.97
CA ASP A 563 2.52 5.80 -14.70
C ASP A 563 2.17 5.78 -16.19
N ILE A 564 2.25 6.93 -16.87
CA ILE A 564 1.73 7.10 -18.24
C ILE A 564 2.39 6.12 -19.23
N ASP A 565 3.66 5.80 -19.03
CA ASP A 565 4.38 4.83 -19.85
C ASP A 565 3.88 3.40 -19.70
N GLN A 566 3.25 3.06 -18.58
CA GLN A 566 2.72 1.71 -18.29
C GLN A 566 1.31 1.50 -18.84
N ILE A 567 0.57 2.56 -19.10
CA ILE A 567 -0.84 2.48 -19.52
C ILE A 567 -0.95 1.72 -20.85
N GLU A 568 -1.79 0.69 -20.87
CA GLU A 568 -2.09 -0.09 -22.07
C GLU A 568 -3.48 0.19 -22.63
N MET A 569 -4.41 0.69 -21.80
CA MET A 569 -5.70 1.18 -22.22
C MET A 569 -6.06 2.46 -21.47
N ALA A 570 -6.41 3.52 -22.22
CA ALA A 570 -6.92 4.77 -21.70
C ALA A 570 -8.34 5.02 -22.24
N VAL A 571 -9.31 5.13 -21.34
CA VAL A 571 -10.72 5.35 -21.69
C VAL A 571 -11.08 6.81 -21.43
N PRO A 572 -11.26 7.64 -22.48
CA PRO A 572 -11.59 9.04 -22.31
C PRO A 572 -13.05 9.24 -21.92
N MET A 573 -13.29 10.28 -21.13
CA MET A 573 -14.60 10.73 -20.68
C MET A 573 -14.89 12.14 -21.18
N SER A 574 -16.13 12.37 -21.60
CA SER A 574 -16.66 13.72 -21.80
C SER A 574 -17.02 14.37 -20.45
N PRO A 575 -17.22 15.70 -20.38
CA PRO A 575 -17.67 16.37 -19.16
C PRO A 575 -18.94 15.75 -18.56
N ASP A 576 -19.91 15.37 -19.39
CA ASP A 576 -21.15 14.72 -18.92
C ASP A 576 -20.90 13.35 -18.30
N GLN A 577 -19.91 12.60 -18.80
CA GLN A 577 -19.53 11.31 -18.23
C GLN A 577 -18.80 11.47 -16.91
N VAL A 578 -17.97 12.50 -16.77
CA VAL A 578 -17.35 12.85 -15.48
C VAL A 578 -18.44 13.16 -14.44
N LEU A 579 -19.44 13.96 -14.82
CA LEU A 579 -20.59 14.26 -13.95
C LEU A 579 -21.37 12.99 -13.58
N ARG A 580 -21.60 12.10 -14.55
CA ARG A 580 -22.30 10.82 -14.33
C ARG A 580 -21.52 9.91 -13.38
N LYS A 581 -20.21 9.76 -13.58
CA LYS A 581 -19.31 9.04 -12.66
C LYS A 581 -19.40 9.62 -11.24
N ARG A 582 -19.29 10.94 -11.09
CA ARG A 582 -19.41 11.61 -9.78
C ARG A 582 -20.73 11.32 -9.09
N ASN A 583 -21.84 11.35 -9.83
CA ASN A 583 -23.16 11.05 -9.26
C ASN A 583 -23.29 9.59 -8.82
N ALA A 584 -22.66 8.65 -9.53
CA ALA A 584 -22.58 7.26 -9.09
C ALA A 584 -21.78 7.13 -7.79
N ILE A 585 -20.67 7.86 -7.64
CA ILE A 585 -19.90 7.92 -6.38
C ILE A 585 -20.76 8.48 -5.24
N PHE A 586 -21.60 9.50 -5.51
CA PHE A 586 -22.50 10.07 -4.50
C PHE A 586 -23.57 9.12 -3.96
N CYS A 587 -23.82 7.98 -4.63
CA CYS A 587 -24.68 6.94 -4.09
C CYS A 587 -24.08 6.27 -2.83
N HIS A 588 -22.76 6.34 -2.62
CA HIS A 588 -22.04 5.81 -1.46
C HIS A 588 -21.96 6.83 -0.32
N GLN A 589 -23.12 7.20 0.23
CA GLN A 589 -23.25 8.28 1.21
C GLN A 589 -22.42 8.06 2.49
N SER A 590 -22.36 6.84 3.01
CA SER A 590 -21.56 6.50 4.20
C SER A 590 -20.05 6.70 3.99
N GLN A 591 -19.61 6.84 2.74
CA GLN A 591 -18.20 7.08 2.38
C GLN A 591 -17.96 8.49 1.81
N LYS A 592 -19.01 9.30 1.70
CA LYS A 592 -18.92 10.62 1.09
C LYS A 592 -18.42 11.68 2.08
N ASP A 593 -19.05 11.75 3.25
CA ASP A 593 -18.86 12.84 4.21
C ASP A 593 -17.99 12.39 5.39
N GLY A 594 -16.68 12.69 5.35
CA GLY A 594 -15.76 12.36 6.47
C GLY A 594 -15.68 10.85 6.72
N VAL A 595 -15.01 10.13 5.82
CA VAL A 595 -14.76 8.71 5.97
C VAL A 595 -14.02 8.39 7.28
N MET A 596 -14.42 7.30 7.95
CA MET A 596 -13.69 6.73 9.09
C MET A 596 -12.21 6.50 8.78
N PHE A 597 -11.88 6.29 7.51
CA PHE A 597 -10.54 6.07 7.00
C PHE A 597 -10.21 7.04 5.86
N GLN A 598 -10.23 8.34 6.15
CA GLN A 598 -9.62 9.33 5.27
C GLN A 598 -8.10 9.16 5.39
N GLY A 599 -7.46 8.57 4.38
CA GLY A 599 -6.00 8.68 4.22
C GLY A 599 -5.54 10.14 4.18
N ASN A 600 -4.29 10.38 3.78
CA ASN A 600 -3.58 11.65 4.02
C ASN A 600 -4.04 12.89 3.24
N ASP A 601 -5.13 12.78 2.51
CA ASP A 601 -5.64 13.80 1.62
C ASP A 601 -6.96 14.34 2.20
N SER A 602 -7.04 15.65 2.43
CA SER A 602 -8.25 16.27 2.99
C SER A 602 -9.43 16.31 2.01
N ARG A 603 -9.19 16.05 0.71
CA ARG A 603 -10.23 15.98 -0.32
C ARG A 603 -11.15 14.79 -0.07
N GLU A 604 -12.41 14.94 -0.47
CA GLU A 604 -13.40 13.86 -0.49
C GLU A 604 -13.08 12.87 -1.62
N PHE A 605 -13.50 11.60 -1.49
CA PHE A 605 -13.16 10.55 -2.47
C PHE A 605 -13.53 10.89 -3.92
N TRP A 606 -14.68 11.52 -4.13
CA TRP A 606 -15.12 11.91 -5.48
C TRP A 606 -14.21 12.99 -6.09
N MET A 607 -13.69 13.92 -5.29
CA MET A 607 -12.75 14.95 -5.76
C MET A 607 -11.45 14.30 -6.20
N ARG A 608 -10.95 13.34 -5.42
CA ARG A 608 -9.73 12.59 -5.77
C ARG A 608 -9.91 11.79 -7.04
N ALA A 609 -11.02 11.06 -7.17
CA ALA A 609 -11.32 10.28 -8.36
C ALA A 609 -11.41 11.17 -9.62
N GLU A 610 -12.09 12.32 -9.52
CA GLU A 610 -12.22 13.28 -10.61
C GLU A 610 -10.87 13.91 -10.98
N GLU A 611 -10.09 14.36 -10.00
CA GLU A 611 -8.79 15.00 -10.22
C GLU A 611 -7.76 14.02 -10.78
N ARG A 612 -7.68 12.80 -10.26
CA ARG A 612 -6.80 11.74 -10.78
C ARG A 612 -7.06 11.46 -12.27
N ASN A 613 -8.33 11.32 -12.65
CA ASN A 613 -8.66 11.07 -14.06
C ASN A 613 -8.45 12.31 -14.93
N LYS A 614 -8.63 13.51 -14.38
CA LYS A 614 -8.27 14.77 -15.05
C LYS A 614 -6.76 14.88 -15.28
N GLU A 615 -5.94 14.62 -14.27
CA GLU A 615 -4.48 14.63 -14.34
C GLU A 615 -3.97 13.68 -15.43
N THR A 616 -4.57 12.49 -15.55
CA THR A 616 -4.23 11.54 -16.62
C THR A 616 -4.49 12.13 -18.00
N ALA A 617 -5.63 12.80 -18.21
CA ALA A 617 -5.95 13.46 -19.47
C ALA A 617 -5.03 14.67 -19.74
N GLU A 618 -4.72 15.47 -18.72
CA GLU A 618 -3.77 16.58 -18.82
C GLU A 618 -2.37 16.09 -19.21
N TRP A 619 -1.91 14.95 -18.68
CA TRP A 619 -0.66 14.32 -19.08
C TRP A 619 -0.68 13.89 -20.55
N TYR A 620 -1.74 13.23 -21.01
CA TYR A 620 -1.87 12.87 -22.43
C TYR A 620 -1.80 14.11 -23.33
N ASN A 621 -2.49 15.20 -22.95
CA ASN A 621 -2.44 16.47 -23.66
C ASN A 621 -1.00 17.05 -23.68
N LYS A 622 -0.31 17.11 -22.53
CA LYS A 622 1.10 17.56 -22.44
C LYS A 622 2.04 16.77 -23.35
N LEU A 623 1.80 15.47 -23.52
CA LEU A 623 2.57 14.61 -24.42
C LEU A 623 2.25 14.82 -25.91
N GLY A 624 1.27 15.65 -26.23
CA GLY A 624 0.88 16.06 -27.59
C GLY A 624 -0.38 15.40 -28.12
N LEU A 625 -1.14 14.69 -27.28
CA LEU A 625 -2.39 14.02 -27.67
C LEU A 625 -3.59 14.96 -27.52
N ALA A 626 -4.77 14.49 -27.92
CA ALA A 626 -6.00 15.28 -27.88
C ALA A 626 -6.41 15.67 -26.45
N ASP A 627 -7.12 16.79 -26.35
CA ASP A 627 -7.63 17.32 -25.08
C ASP A 627 -8.92 16.61 -24.65
N TYR A 628 -8.88 15.90 -23.52
CA TYR A 628 -10.01 15.20 -22.93
C TYR A 628 -10.31 15.75 -21.54
N ALA A 629 -11.57 15.68 -21.11
CA ALA A 629 -11.95 16.17 -19.78
C ALA A 629 -11.35 15.31 -18.65
N ALA A 630 -11.31 14.00 -18.86
CA ALA A 630 -10.71 13.03 -17.95
C ALA A 630 -10.48 11.69 -18.67
N MET A 631 -9.59 10.85 -18.13
CA MET A 631 -9.26 9.51 -18.65
C MET A 631 -9.10 8.51 -17.50
N GLU A 632 -9.63 7.29 -17.69
CA GLU A 632 -9.34 6.14 -16.84
C GLU A 632 -8.28 5.26 -17.48
N ALA A 633 -7.32 4.79 -16.68
CA ALA A 633 -6.17 4.03 -17.15
C ALA A 633 -6.20 2.58 -16.67
N PHE A 634 -5.75 1.67 -17.53
CA PHE A 634 -5.68 0.25 -17.25
C PHE A 634 -4.40 -0.36 -17.80
N VAL A 635 -3.92 -1.39 -17.11
CA VAL A 635 -2.78 -2.24 -17.50
C VAL A 635 -3.27 -3.67 -17.62
N ARG A 636 -2.79 -4.41 -18.61
CA ARG A 636 -3.20 -5.79 -18.84
C ARG A 636 -2.32 -6.74 -18.03
N TYR A 637 -2.96 -7.65 -17.31
CA TYR A 637 -2.26 -8.78 -16.70
C TYR A 637 -2.28 -9.98 -17.66
N HIS A 638 -1.09 -10.44 -18.03
CA HIS A 638 -0.89 -11.60 -18.90
C HIS A 638 -0.69 -12.87 -18.04
N PHE A 639 -1.48 -13.91 -18.28
CA PHE A 639 -1.51 -15.11 -17.43
C PHE A 639 -1.57 -16.43 -18.16
#